data_AF-A0A5D4RYK4-F1
#
_entry.id   AF-A0A5D4RYK4-F1
#
_cell.length_a   1.000
_cell.length_b   1.000
_cell.length_c   1.000
_cell.angle_alpha   90.00
_cell.angle_beta   90.00
_cell.angle_gamma   90.00
#
_symmetry.space_group_name_H-M   'P 1'
#
loop_
_entity.id
_entity.type
_entity.pdbx_description
1 polymer ?
#
loop_
_entity_poly.entity_id
_entity_poly.type
_entity_poly.pdbx_seq_one_letter_code
_entity_poly.pdbx_strand_id
1 'polypeptide(L)'
;MEAEQIEIKVLVKKELFYNEADLFGVYSLQPQSNEELIYSYVEKNVYNNFVVSGDVPKLAENKEYDIIIEPSETKKYGKGFSFVAVKGNKPVTVEEQQSYIRAMLAERKAEAIITAYPNHKVLDMMKDNTFDVKKVYGIAEKSYKDIKNTLMSNLDIQEAIVELRKFGVKFKSMKRLIEYFGSASAVVRMIEDNIYNLTIADGFGFKKVDAYALERGDSKTNMNRIQAAIKYILENDSASGHSWMTVDSLENEMFELLKISSNYIEKGIQLAKEDRKLTFIDRKVALVKNYNLEKNVLERLNKLMSSNVKTSKVNPTQAIHHLEKEMGVTYTLEQKEAIQKAIENNVLILNGKGGTGKSFTVKAILRSLEKYSYCCCALSGKASKILADHGLVSMTIHRMLGWDMDGFAFNKEKPLPYDIIVLDEASMVNSYLFNAVLNAMRDDAKLIIVGDSGQLSPIGNANIFYDLLKSETFPQQELTIVQRQAQKSGILSTANMIREGKQVNGRYNYKNQVLGELKDMVLIPVQNKETLFDLVMDICEKYKGKNYLDFQVITGLKDRGDISVQKLNLSLQKIFNPHYETSEVIKIGKYDFRLGDKIIQNGNNYEAGEKGDISVFNGTLGVIKELTIDTSDKKNHRILIDFDGLGDVLYTKDDLVKTELAYAITCHRSQGSTIPHVLFVFDYASYMLLSKEFIYTGITRSSKGCVMLCENAALHHAIQTSHSDKRRTFLYDMIRGEV
;
A
#
# COMPACT_ATOMS: atom_id res chain seq x y z
N MET A 1 -12.71 -11.91 37.77
CA MET A 1 -13.19 -10.88 38.72
C MET A 1 -13.34 -9.63 37.90
N GLU A 2 -14.57 -9.16 37.71
CA GLU A 2 -14.82 -7.87 37.05
C GLU A 2 -14.14 -6.77 37.86
N ALA A 3 -13.42 -5.88 37.19
CA ALA A 3 -12.85 -4.70 37.84
C ALA A 3 -14.00 -3.81 38.33
N GLU A 4 -13.98 -3.44 39.60
CA GLU A 4 -15.00 -2.60 40.21
C GLU A 4 -14.94 -1.19 39.60
N GLN A 5 -15.92 -0.86 38.76
CA GLN A 5 -16.03 0.46 38.13
C GLN A 5 -16.66 1.45 39.10
N ILE A 6 -16.00 2.58 39.32
CA ILE A 6 -16.42 3.64 40.23
C ILE A 6 -16.92 4.81 39.39
N GLU A 7 -18.18 5.18 39.59
CA GLU A 7 -18.74 6.42 39.04
C GLU A 7 -18.53 7.57 40.04
N ILE A 8 -17.97 8.68 39.57
CA ILE A 8 -17.59 9.80 40.42
C ILE A 8 -17.63 11.13 39.65
N LYS A 9 -18.09 12.18 40.32
CA LYS A 9 -17.96 13.55 39.83
C LYS A 9 -16.61 14.10 40.26
N VAL A 10 -15.88 14.71 39.33
CA VAL A 10 -14.54 15.25 39.57
C VAL A 10 -14.37 16.64 38.99
N LEU A 11 -13.50 17.44 39.60
CA LEU A 11 -12.98 18.69 39.03
C LEU A 11 -11.58 18.45 38.47
N VAL A 12 -11.35 18.75 37.19
CA VAL A 12 -10.03 18.61 36.58
C VAL A 12 -9.15 19.77 37.06
N LYS A 13 -8.14 19.49 37.87
CA LYS A 13 -7.22 20.52 38.38
C LYS A 13 -6.09 20.83 37.43
N LYS A 14 -5.58 19.81 36.75
CA LYS A 14 -4.43 19.97 35.85
C LYS A 14 -4.36 18.85 34.82
N GLU A 15 -4.09 19.21 33.57
CA GLU A 15 -3.60 18.31 32.53
C GLU A 15 -2.10 18.09 32.78
N LEU A 16 -1.71 16.87 33.16
CA LEU A 16 -0.30 16.52 33.37
C LEU A 16 0.36 16.11 32.05
N PHE A 17 -0.41 15.46 31.17
CA PHE A 17 0.01 15.04 29.84
C PHE A 17 -1.22 14.73 28.99
N TYR A 18 -1.21 15.13 27.72
CA TYR A 18 -2.19 14.68 26.73
C TYR A 18 -1.54 14.42 25.38
N ASN A 19 -1.88 13.27 24.78
CA ASN A 19 -1.48 12.91 23.43
C ASN A 19 -2.73 12.88 22.54
N GLU A 20 -2.91 13.90 21.71
CA GLU A 20 -4.06 14.03 20.79
C GLU A 20 -4.13 12.93 19.72
N ALA A 21 -2.99 12.32 19.36
CA ALA A 21 -2.94 11.25 18.36
C ALA A 21 -3.52 9.94 18.90
N ASP A 22 -3.22 9.63 20.16
CA ASP A 22 -3.64 8.39 20.82
C ASP A 22 -4.85 8.57 21.74
N LEU A 23 -5.34 9.80 21.94
CA LEU A 23 -6.37 10.18 22.92
C LEU A 23 -6.04 9.70 24.34
N PHE A 24 -4.75 9.66 24.68
CA PHE A 24 -4.28 9.24 26.00
C PHE A 24 -3.99 10.46 26.85
N GLY A 25 -4.60 10.53 28.03
CA GLY A 25 -4.46 11.63 28.96
C GLY A 25 -4.05 11.19 30.36
N VAL A 26 -3.33 12.06 31.04
CA VAL A 26 -3.02 11.96 32.47
C VAL A 26 -3.47 13.25 33.13
N TYR A 27 -4.42 13.16 34.04
CA TYR A 27 -5.03 14.32 34.69
C TYR A 27 -4.93 14.21 36.21
N SER A 28 -4.71 15.35 36.85
CA SER A 28 -4.92 15.51 38.30
C SER A 28 -6.36 15.95 38.54
N LEU A 29 -7.11 15.14 39.28
CA LEU A 29 -8.54 15.30 39.50
C LEU A 29 -8.82 15.49 41.00
N GLN A 30 -9.76 16.36 41.33
CA GLN A 30 -10.30 16.51 42.68
C GLN A 30 -11.67 15.82 42.75
N PRO A 31 -11.91 14.87 43.67
CA PRO A 31 -13.23 14.26 43.83
C PRO A 31 -14.24 15.29 44.34
N GLN A 32 -15.43 15.32 43.74
CA GLN A 32 -16.60 16.11 44.16
C GLN A 32 -17.70 15.22 44.77
N SER A 33 -17.63 13.91 44.54
CA SER A 33 -18.47 12.88 45.18
C SER A 33 -17.62 11.66 45.52
N ASN A 34 -18.14 10.74 46.34
CA ASN A 34 -17.51 9.43 46.64
C ASN A 34 -16.03 9.52 47.12
N GLU A 35 -15.68 10.58 47.86
CA GLU A 35 -14.31 10.88 48.29
C GLU A 35 -13.68 9.74 49.13
N GLU A 36 -14.43 9.19 50.09
CA GLU A 36 -13.97 8.10 50.97
C GLU A 36 -13.61 6.84 50.20
N LEU A 37 -14.37 6.53 49.14
CA LEU A 37 -14.13 5.37 48.29
C LEU A 37 -12.83 5.55 47.51
N ILE A 38 -12.56 6.73 46.94
CA ILE A 38 -11.32 7.00 46.19
C ILE A 38 -10.09 6.84 47.09
N TYR A 39 -10.13 7.47 48.27
CA TYR A 39 -9.00 7.42 49.20
C TYR A 39 -8.87 6.09 49.96
N SER A 40 -9.79 5.14 49.74
CA SER A 40 -9.55 3.74 50.14
C SER A 40 -8.55 3.01 49.23
N TYR A 41 -8.34 3.48 47.99
CA TYR A 41 -7.41 2.88 47.01
C TYR A 41 -6.10 3.65 46.83
N VAL A 42 -6.11 4.97 47.02
CA VAL A 42 -4.94 5.85 46.83
C VAL A 42 -4.73 6.76 48.04
N GLU A 43 -3.47 7.09 48.34
CA GLU A 43 -3.16 7.99 49.46
C GLU A 43 -3.66 9.41 49.21
N LYS A 44 -4.27 10.00 50.25
CA LYS A 44 -4.76 11.38 50.22
C LYS A 44 -3.58 12.35 50.24
N ASN A 45 -3.40 13.12 49.17
CA ASN A 45 -2.36 14.15 49.12
C ASN A 45 -2.83 15.49 49.73
N VAL A 46 -1.87 16.40 49.96
CA VAL A 46 -2.11 17.72 50.58
C VAL A 46 -3.08 18.61 49.79
N TYR A 47 -3.24 18.36 48.49
CA TYR A 47 -4.11 19.12 47.61
C TYR A 47 -5.49 18.49 47.40
N ASN A 48 -5.79 17.40 48.11
CA ASN A 48 -7.01 16.61 47.97
C ASN A 48 -7.31 16.17 46.52
N ASN A 49 -6.27 15.80 45.76
CA ASN A 49 -6.40 15.36 44.37
C ASN A 49 -5.87 13.93 44.19
N PHE A 50 -6.22 13.28 43.09
CA PHE A 50 -5.65 12.00 42.66
C PHE A 50 -5.32 12.04 41.17
N VAL A 51 -4.49 11.10 40.71
CA VAL A 51 -4.09 11.02 39.30
C VAL A 51 -4.87 9.91 38.61
N VAL A 52 -5.46 10.23 37.48
CA VAL A 52 -6.12 9.27 36.60
C VAL A 52 -5.44 9.32 35.24
N SER A 53 -5.13 8.16 34.69
CA SER A 53 -4.49 8.03 33.38
C SER A 53 -5.22 7.03 32.51
N GLY A 54 -5.39 7.32 31.24
CA GLY A 54 -6.05 6.39 30.33
C GLY A 54 -6.51 7.06 29.05
N ASP A 55 -7.24 6.28 28.25
CA ASP A 55 -7.84 6.77 27.02
C ASP A 55 -9.06 7.66 27.37
N VAL A 56 -9.01 8.93 26.99
CA VAL A 56 -9.94 9.96 27.44
C VAL A 56 -10.00 11.09 26.40
N PRO A 57 -11.16 11.70 26.10
CA PRO A 57 -11.16 12.90 25.27
C PRO A 57 -10.44 14.02 26.03
N LYS A 58 -10.01 15.07 25.33
CA LYS A 58 -9.33 16.17 26.01
C LYS A 58 -10.28 16.78 27.05
N LEU A 59 -9.84 16.85 28.30
CA LEU A 59 -10.60 17.42 29.40
C LEU A 59 -10.10 18.83 29.68
N ALA A 60 -11.04 19.73 29.92
CA ALA A 60 -10.77 21.11 30.27
C ALA A 60 -10.28 21.21 31.71
N GLU A 61 -9.20 21.97 31.95
CA GLU A 61 -8.83 22.36 33.31
C GLU A 61 -9.92 23.25 33.94
N ASN A 62 -10.07 23.13 35.27
CA ASN A 62 -11.06 23.82 36.09
C ASN A 62 -12.53 23.56 35.71
N LYS A 63 -12.82 22.44 35.05
CA LYS A 63 -14.19 22.00 34.73
C LYS A 63 -14.54 20.70 35.44
N GLU A 64 -15.80 20.58 35.82
CA GLU A 64 -16.36 19.36 36.38
C GLU A 64 -16.76 18.36 35.31
N TYR A 65 -16.51 17.08 35.57
CA TYR A 65 -16.90 15.96 34.73
C TYR A 65 -17.45 14.83 35.59
N ASP A 66 -18.51 14.19 35.11
CA ASP A 66 -18.93 12.90 35.62
C ASP A 66 -18.11 11.84 34.89
N ILE A 67 -17.30 11.08 35.62
CA ILE A 67 -16.41 10.07 35.06
C ILE A 67 -16.70 8.71 35.67
N ILE A 68 -16.35 7.68 34.91
CA ILE A 68 -16.24 6.32 35.42
C ILE A 68 -14.74 6.00 35.39
N ILE A 69 -14.24 5.41 36.47
CA ILE A 69 -12.84 4.99 36.62
C ILE A 69 -12.77 3.57 37.18
N GLU A 70 -11.66 2.89 36.98
CA GLU A 70 -11.36 1.60 37.59
C GLU A 70 -9.97 1.62 38.23
N PRO A 71 -9.75 0.85 39.31
CA PRO A 71 -8.43 0.71 39.91
C PRO A 71 -7.42 0.19 38.88
N SER A 72 -6.24 0.82 38.84
CA SER A 72 -5.13 0.39 37.99
C SER A 72 -3.81 0.42 38.74
N GLU A 73 -2.82 -0.34 38.28
CA GLU A 73 -1.49 -0.36 38.87
C GLU A 73 -0.43 -0.24 37.77
N THR A 74 0.45 0.75 37.90
CA THR A 74 1.53 0.98 36.94
C THR A 74 2.88 0.91 37.62
N LYS A 75 3.90 0.36 36.93
CA LYS A 75 5.28 0.30 37.43
C LYS A 75 5.87 1.67 37.79
N LYS A 76 5.35 2.76 37.21
CA LYS A 76 5.87 4.13 37.36
C LYS A 76 5.16 4.93 38.46
N TYR A 77 3.87 4.68 38.70
CA TYR A 77 3.05 5.51 39.62
C TYR A 77 2.37 4.72 40.74
N GLY A 78 2.57 3.40 40.82
CA GLY A 78 1.94 2.55 41.83
C GLY A 78 0.45 2.35 41.57
N LYS A 79 -0.32 2.16 42.65
CA LYS A 79 -1.80 2.07 42.63
C LYS A 79 -2.39 3.42 42.24
N GLY A 80 -3.31 3.43 41.29
CA GLY A 80 -3.99 4.60 40.79
C GLY A 80 -5.32 4.22 40.14
N PHE A 81 -5.79 5.07 39.25
CA PHE A 81 -7.03 4.83 38.51
C PHE A 81 -6.82 5.03 37.01
N SER A 82 -7.57 4.26 36.22
CA SER A 82 -7.70 4.48 34.78
C SER A 82 -9.07 5.00 34.41
N PHE A 83 -9.11 5.86 33.38
CA PHE A 83 -10.37 6.30 32.80
C PHE A 83 -11.09 5.12 32.17
N VAL A 84 -12.35 4.96 32.57
CA VAL A 84 -13.28 3.96 32.05
C VAL A 84 -14.27 4.64 31.11
N ALA A 85 -14.82 5.80 31.50
CA ALA A 85 -15.60 6.68 30.63
C ALA A 85 -15.62 8.11 31.16
N VAL A 86 -15.95 9.07 30.29
CA VAL A 86 -16.33 10.42 30.69
C VAL A 86 -17.76 10.61 30.19
N LYS A 87 -18.71 10.80 31.12
CA LYS A 87 -20.08 11.16 30.79
C LYS A 87 -20.05 12.63 30.36
N GLY A 88 -19.92 12.85 29.06
CA GLY A 88 -20.04 14.18 28.49
C GLY A 88 -21.50 14.62 28.52
N ASN A 89 -21.83 15.61 29.34
CA ASN A 89 -23.06 16.37 29.13
C ASN A 89 -22.80 17.34 27.97
N LYS A 90 -23.49 17.12 26.85
CA LYS A 90 -23.45 18.05 25.71
C LYS A 90 -23.74 19.45 26.24
N PRO A 91 -22.92 20.47 25.95
CA PRO A 91 -23.18 21.83 26.43
C PRO A 91 -24.48 22.36 25.79
N VAL A 92 -25.53 22.46 26.59
CA VAL A 92 -26.90 22.81 26.16
C VAL A 92 -27.16 24.30 26.32
N THR A 93 -26.65 24.92 27.38
CA THR A 93 -26.85 26.36 27.64
C THR A 93 -25.80 27.21 26.94
N VAL A 94 -26.07 28.52 26.82
CA VAL A 94 -25.10 29.47 26.27
C VAL A 94 -23.83 29.50 27.13
N GLU A 95 -23.95 29.53 28.47
CA GLU A 95 -22.77 29.55 29.35
C GLU A 95 -21.94 28.27 29.23
N GLU A 96 -22.59 27.10 29.11
CA GLU A 96 -21.92 25.82 28.94
C GLU A 96 -21.14 25.75 27.62
N GLN A 97 -21.71 26.26 26.52
CA GLN A 97 -21.02 26.30 25.23
C GLN A 97 -19.84 27.28 25.23
N GLN A 98 -19.99 28.45 25.86
CA GLN A 98 -18.89 29.41 26.00
C GLN A 98 -17.75 28.85 26.86
N SER A 99 -18.08 28.21 27.97
CA SER A 99 -17.11 27.50 28.82
C SER A 99 -16.37 26.42 28.03
N TYR A 100 -17.08 25.65 27.22
CA TYR A 100 -16.48 24.64 26.34
C TYR A 100 -15.54 25.25 25.30
N ILE A 101 -15.92 26.36 24.66
CA ILE A 101 -15.09 27.05 23.65
C ILE A 101 -13.78 27.58 24.29
N ARG A 102 -13.86 28.19 25.48
CA ARG A 102 -12.69 28.66 26.24
C ARG A 102 -11.74 27.53 26.62
N ALA A 103 -12.28 26.37 26.94
CA ALA A 103 -11.49 25.21 27.29
C ALA A 103 -10.75 24.58 26.10
N MET A 104 -11.32 24.65 24.90
CA MET A 104 -10.80 23.92 23.73
C MET A 104 -9.91 24.77 22.83
N LEU A 105 -10.03 26.10 22.89
CA LEU A 105 -9.28 27.02 22.05
C LEU A 105 -8.34 27.89 22.87
N ALA A 106 -7.29 28.38 22.23
CA ALA A 106 -6.47 29.44 22.81
C ALA A 106 -7.33 30.67 23.13
N GLU A 107 -7.08 31.28 24.29
CA GLU A 107 -7.87 32.38 24.87
C GLU A 107 -8.28 33.45 23.86
N ARG A 108 -7.33 33.95 23.06
CA ARG A 108 -7.58 34.96 22.02
C ARG A 108 -8.64 34.54 20.99
N LYS A 109 -8.63 33.26 20.56
CA LYS A 109 -9.59 32.73 19.58
C LYS A 109 -10.95 32.46 20.23
N ALA A 110 -10.95 31.94 21.45
CA ALA A 110 -12.17 31.70 22.20
C ALA A 110 -12.93 33.01 22.44
N GLU A 111 -12.26 34.03 22.98
CA GLU A 111 -12.88 35.32 23.27
C GLU A 111 -13.34 36.06 22.02
N ALA A 112 -12.61 35.95 20.89
CA ALA A 112 -13.07 36.53 19.63
C ALA A 112 -14.43 35.97 19.19
N ILE A 113 -14.61 34.65 19.30
CA ILE A 113 -15.87 33.97 18.94
C ILE A 113 -16.98 34.34 19.93
N ILE A 114 -16.69 34.32 21.23
CA ILE A 114 -17.68 34.58 22.29
C ILE A 114 -18.13 36.04 22.25
N THR A 115 -17.22 36.99 22.00
CA THR A 115 -17.54 38.42 21.89
C THR A 115 -18.44 38.72 20.69
N ALA A 116 -18.23 38.02 19.56
CA ALA A 116 -19.08 38.16 18.39
C ALA A 116 -20.48 37.54 18.59
N TYR A 117 -20.60 36.53 19.46
CA TYR A 117 -21.82 35.77 19.69
C TYR A 117 -22.11 35.54 21.20
N PRO A 118 -22.30 36.61 22.00
CA PRO A 118 -22.31 36.51 23.47
C PRO A 118 -23.55 35.84 24.05
N ASN A 119 -24.65 35.78 23.29
CA ASN A 119 -25.93 35.21 23.73
C ASN A 119 -26.42 34.06 22.83
N HIS A 120 -25.53 33.52 21.99
CA HIS A 120 -25.90 32.48 21.03
C HIS A 120 -25.26 31.14 21.38
N LYS A 121 -25.96 30.07 21.01
CA LYS A 121 -25.43 28.70 21.06
C LYS A 121 -24.50 28.47 19.86
N VAL A 122 -23.27 28.96 19.99
CA VAL A 122 -22.26 28.95 18.92
C VAL A 122 -21.97 27.54 18.38
N LEU A 123 -21.91 26.52 19.24
CA LEU A 123 -21.62 25.15 18.81
C LEU A 123 -22.77 24.58 17.97
N ASP A 124 -24.02 24.91 18.31
CA ASP A 124 -25.19 24.52 17.51
C ASP A 124 -25.19 25.25 16.15
N MET A 125 -24.89 26.54 16.14
CA MET A 125 -24.77 27.32 14.89
C MET A 125 -23.66 26.76 13.97
N MET A 126 -22.54 26.31 14.54
CA MET A 126 -21.47 25.67 13.77
C MET A 126 -21.92 24.32 13.21
N LYS A 127 -22.66 23.52 14.00
CA LYS A 127 -23.20 22.21 13.57
C LYS A 127 -24.22 22.36 12.44
N ASP A 128 -25.13 23.33 12.55
CA ASP A 128 -26.21 23.57 11.59
C ASP A 128 -25.76 24.39 10.36
N ASN A 129 -24.46 24.70 10.26
CA ASN A 129 -23.88 25.55 9.21
C ASN A 129 -24.51 26.96 9.12
N THR A 130 -25.05 27.48 10.23
CA THR A 130 -25.63 28.84 10.30
C THR A 130 -24.66 29.87 10.90
N PHE A 131 -23.49 29.43 11.38
CA PHE A 131 -22.46 30.31 11.92
C PHE A 131 -21.76 31.14 10.83
N ASP A 132 -21.81 32.46 10.97
CA ASP A 132 -21.14 33.40 10.06
C ASP A 132 -19.79 33.85 10.63
N VAL A 133 -18.70 33.29 10.09
CA VAL A 133 -17.33 33.63 10.49
C VAL A 133 -16.95 35.07 10.19
N LYS A 134 -17.58 35.73 9.21
CA LYS A 134 -17.23 37.11 8.83
C LYS A 134 -17.53 38.12 9.94
N LYS A 135 -18.38 37.76 10.90
CA LYS A 135 -18.69 38.55 12.09
C LYS A 135 -17.63 38.44 13.20
N VAL A 136 -16.66 37.53 13.06
CA VAL A 136 -15.61 37.30 14.06
C VAL A 136 -14.31 37.94 13.63
N TYR A 137 -13.93 39.02 14.30
CA TYR A 137 -12.69 39.74 14.00
C TYR A 137 -11.45 38.90 14.35
N GLY A 138 -10.52 38.76 13.39
CA GLY A 138 -9.24 38.06 13.59
C GLY A 138 -9.26 36.55 13.32
N ILE A 139 -10.36 36.00 12.77
CA ILE A 139 -10.44 34.58 12.34
C ILE A 139 -10.76 34.52 10.84
N ALA A 140 -9.80 34.03 10.04
CA ALA A 140 -10.01 33.80 8.60
C ALA A 140 -10.79 32.50 8.32
N GLU A 141 -11.41 32.36 7.14
CA GLU A 141 -12.18 31.16 6.77
C GLU A 141 -11.40 29.85 6.93
N LYS A 142 -10.13 29.84 6.53
CA LYS A 142 -9.24 28.67 6.71
C LYS A 142 -9.10 28.31 8.20
N SER A 143 -8.81 29.29 9.05
CA SER A 143 -8.70 29.08 10.50
C SER A 143 -10.03 28.69 11.15
N TYR A 144 -11.16 29.13 10.60
CA TYR A 144 -12.48 28.72 11.08
C TYR A 144 -12.78 27.25 10.77
N LYS A 145 -12.41 26.75 9.59
CA LYS A 145 -12.52 25.31 9.30
C LYS A 145 -11.77 24.47 10.33
N ASP A 146 -10.54 24.87 10.68
CA ASP A 146 -9.75 24.18 11.70
C ASP A 146 -10.42 24.24 13.08
N ILE A 147 -10.87 25.42 13.51
CA ILE A 147 -11.56 25.62 14.80
C ILE A 147 -12.84 24.79 14.87
N LYS A 148 -13.66 24.83 13.82
CA LYS A 148 -14.90 24.06 13.74
C LYS A 148 -14.60 22.57 13.84
N ASN A 149 -13.60 22.08 13.11
CA ASN A 149 -13.20 20.68 13.15
C ASN A 149 -12.73 20.29 14.56
N THR A 150 -11.90 21.10 15.23
CA THR A 150 -11.44 20.82 16.61
C THR A 150 -12.60 20.74 17.60
N LEU A 151 -13.52 21.71 17.57
CA LEU A 151 -14.66 21.76 18.49
C LEU A 151 -15.67 20.64 18.22
N MET A 152 -16.04 20.41 16.96
CA MET A 152 -17.04 19.41 16.59
C MET A 152 -16.51 17.98 16.78
N SER A 153 -15.27 17.71 16.36
CA SER A 153 -14.66 16.39 16.51
C SER A 153 -14.56 15.97 17.97
N ASN A 154 -14.22 16.88 18.88
CA ASN A 154 -14.12 16.54 20.30
C ASN A 154 -15.50 16.30 20.94
N LEU A 155 -16.54 17.05 20.53
CA LEU A 155 -17.92 16.77 20.95
C LEU A 155 -18.42 15.41 20.42
N ASP A 156 -18.21 15.15 19.13
CA ASP A 156 -18.62 13.88 18.52
C ASP A 156 -17.88 12.70 19.14
N ILE A 157 -16.60 12.85 19.48
CA ILE A 157 -15.83 11.83 20.20
C ILE A 157 -16.41 11.60 21.61
N GLN A 158 -16.74 12.67 22.35
CA GLN A 158 -17.35 12.56 23.69
C GLN A 158 -18.69 11.81 23.67
N GLU A 159 -19.56 12.07 22.68
CA GLU A 159 -20.81 11.32 22.48
C GLU A 159 -20.53 9.86 22.06
N ALA A 160 -19.60 9.66 21.12
CA ALA A 160 -19.25 8.34 20.61
C ALA A 160 -18.69 7.40 21.68
N ILE A 161 -17.90 7.90 22.62
CA ILE A 161 -17.22 7.07 23.62
C ILE A 161 -18.22 6.32 24.49
N VAL A 162 -19.30 6.98 24.90
CA VAL A 162 -20.29 6.36 25.78
C VAL A 162 -21.11 5.30 25.04
N GLU A 163 -21.45 5.55 23.77
CA GLU A 163 -22.24 4.63 22.96
C GLU A 163 -21.39 3.48 22.38
N LEU A 164 -20.27 3.79 21.72
CA LEU A 164 -19.38 2.82 21.08
C LEU A 164 -18.69 1.87 22.06
N ARG A 165 -18.50 2.29 23.32
CA ARG A 165 -17.95 1.42 24.36
C ARG A 165 -18.89 0.28 24.73
N LYS A 166 -20.21 0.49 24.69
CA LYS A 166 -21.22 -0.58 24.88
C LYS A 166 -21.07 -1.68 23.83
N PHE A 167 -20.48 -1.34 22.68
CA PHE A 167 -20.21 -2.26 21.58
C PHE A 167 -18.81 -2.88 21.61
N GLY A 168 -18.04 -2.70 22.69
CA GLY A 168 -16.70 -3.31 22.86
C GLY A 168 -15.60 -2.68 21.99
N VAL A 169 -15.88 -1.56 21.30
CA VAL A 169 -14.89 -0.90 20.45
C VAL A 169 -13.87 -0.17 21.33
N LYS A 170 -12.57 -0.43 21.12
CA LYS A 170 -11.48 0.24 21.86
C LYS A 170 -11.40 1.73 21.49
N PHE A 171 -10.98 2.55 22.44
CA PHE A 171 -10.97 4.02 22.30
C PHE A 171 -10.19 4.55 21.09
N LYS A 172 -8.94 4.07 20.89
CA LYS A 172 -8.10 4.41 19.73
C LYS A 172 -8.74 4.05 18.38
N SER A 173 -9.64 3.07 18.38
CA SER A 173 -10.40 2.69 17.19
C SER A 173 -11.57 3.66 16.90
N MET A 174 -12.18 4.24 17.92
CA MET A 174 -13.36 5.11 17.77
C MET A 174 -13.06 6.33 16.91
N LYS A 175 -11.96 7.04 17.18
CA LYS A 175 -11.56 8.22 16.41
C LYS A 175 -11.48 7.93 14.91
N ARG A 176 -10.81 6.83 14.53
CA ARG A 176 -10.65 6.41 13.13
C ARG A 176 -11.98 6.05 12.47
N LEU A 177 -12.90 5.42 13.22
CA LEU A 177 -14.24 5.12 12.73
C LEU A 177 -15.06 6.40 12.53
N ILE A 178 -14.99 7.34 13.47
CA ILE A 178 -15.70 8.63 13.37
C ILE A 178 -15.14 9.44 12.20
N GLU A 179 -13.82 9.49 12.02
CA GLU A 179 -13.18 10.13 10.86
C GLU A 179 -13.64 9.49 9.53
N TYR A 180 -13.79 8.16 9.49
CA TYR A 180 -14.21 7.44 8.30
C TYR A 180 -15.71 7.62 7.98
N PHE A 181 -16.57 7.47 8.99
CA PHE A 181 -18.04 7.51 8.84
C PHE A 181 -18.64 8.91 9.07
N GLY A 182 -17.80 9.90 9.40
CA GLY A 182 -18.15 11.31 9.58
C GLY A 182 -18.75 11.68 10.94
N SER A 183 -19.36 10.74 11.68
CA SER A 183 -19.92 11.03 13.02
C SER A 183 -20.07 9.78 13.88
N ALA A 184 -20.14 9.99 15.21
CA ALA A 184 -20.46 8.97 16.20
C ALA A 184 -21.75 8.20 15.87
N SER A 185 -22.83 8.95 15.62
CA SER A 185 -24.16 8.41 15.33
C SER A 185 -24.20 7.54 14.07
N ALA A 186 -23.35 7.83 13.08
CA ALA A 186 -23.23 7.02 11.88
C ALA A 186 -22.55 5.68 12.20
N VAL A 187 -21.50 5.68 13.03
CA VAL A 187 -20.84 4.45 13.47
C VAL A 187 -21.79 3.57 14.28
N VAL A 188 -22.55 4.16 15.21
CA VAL A 188 -23.53 3.41 16.01
C VAL A 188 -24.58 2.75 15.13
N ARG A 189 -25.18 3.49 14.18
CA ARG A 189 -26.13 2.95 13.20
C ARG A 189 -25.55 1.77 12.42
N MET A 190 -24.30 1.90 11.95
CA MET A 190 -23.62 0.80 11.26
C MET A 190 -23.51 -0.45 12.12
N ILE A 191 -23.22 -0.30 13.42
CA ILE A 191 -23.10 -1.41 14.37
C ILE A 191 -24.45 -2.05 14.69
N GLU A 192 -25.47 -1.24 14.92
CA GLU A 192 -26.84 -1.70 15.21
C GLU A 192 -27.44 -2.47 14.05
N ASP A 193 -27.26 -1.99 12.81
CA ASP A 193 -27.68 -2.69 11.60
C ASP A 193 -26.91 -4.01 11.44
N ASN A 194 -25.57 -3.92 11.48
CA ASN A 194 -24.66 -5.06 11.42
C ASN A 194 -23.23 -4.64 11.76
N ILE A 195 -22.70 -5.06 12.91
CA ILE A 195 -21.32 -4.77 13.33
C ILE A 195 -20.25 -5.06 12.27
N TYR A 196 -20.46 -6.04 11.39
CA TYR A 196 -19.52 -6.36 10.30
C TYR A 196 -19.50 -5.31 9.18
N ASN A 197 -20.41 -4.35 9.15
CA ASN A 197 -20.35 -3.17 8.28
C ASN A 197 -19.10 -2.31 8.58
N LEU A 198 -18.57 -2.38 9.81
CA LEU A 198 -17.31 -1.73 10.17
C LEU A 198 -16.12 -2.25 9.36
N THR A 199 -16.22 -3.40 8.71
CA THR A 199 -15.15 -3.96 7.87
C THR A 199 -14.79 -3.12 6.65
N ILE A 200 -15.66 -2.17 6.28
CA ILE A 200 -15.42 -1.22 5.20
C ILE A 200 -14.39 -0.15 5.61
N ALA A 201 -14.24 0.13 6.90
CA ALA A 201 -13.31 1.14 7.38
C ALA A 201 -11.85 0.66 7.42
N ASP A 202 -10.92 1.53 7.02
CA ASP A 202 -9.49 1.21 6.96
C ASP A 202 -8.92 0.86 8.34
N GLY A 203 -8.30 -0.32 8.42
CA GLY A 203 -7.75 -0.86 9.67
C GLY A 203 -8.79 -1.56 10.56
N PHE A 204 -9.99 -1.84 10.04
CA PHE A 204 -11.06 -2.62 10.68
C PHE A 204 -11.39 -3.91 9.95
N GLY A 205 -10.38 -4.66 9.50
CA GLY A 205 -10.61 -5.96 8.85
C GLY A 205 -11.38 -6.96 9.73
N PHE A 206 -11.96 -7.98 9.09
CA PHE A 206 -12.84 -8.99 9.71
C PHE A 206 -12.37 -9.46 11.09
N LYS A 207 -11.12 -9.91 11.23
CA LYS A 207 -10.60 -10.45 12.50
C LYS A 207 -10.73 -9.47 13.68
N LYS A 208 -10.54 -8.17 13.44
CA LYS A 208 -10.64 -7.14 14.47
C LYS A 208 -12.09 -6.87 14.85
N VAL A 209 -12.97 -6.79 13.85
CA VAL A 209 -14.41 -6.57 14.05
C VAL A 209 -15.09 -7.80 14.67
N ASP A 210 -14.67 -9.00 14.27
CA ASP A 210 -15.12 -10.27 14.85
C ASP A 210 -14.75 -10.36 16.34
N ALA A 211 -13.55 -9.88 16.72
CA ALA A 211 -13.17 -9.79 18.13
C ALA A 211 -14.12 -8.85 18.91
N TYR A 212 -14.48 -7.69 18.35
CA TYR A 212 -15.45 -6.78 18.99
C TYR A 212 -16.84 -7.41 19.11
N ALA A 213 -17.32 -8.08 18.06
CA ALA A 213 -18.62 -8.76 18.07
C ALA A 213 -18.67 -9.86 19.15
N LEU A 214 -17.63 -10.68 19.24
CA LEU A 214 -17.55 -11.77 20.22
C LEU A 214 -17.36 -11.25 21.66
N GLU A 215 -16.55 -10.20 21.86
CA GLU A 215 -16.38 -9.54 23.17
C GLU A 215 -17.70 -8.90 23.65
N ARG A 216 -18.52 -8.38 22.73
CA ARG A 216 -19.86 -7.87 23.00
C ARG A 216 -20.89 -8.96 23.35
N GLY A 217 -20.56 -10.23 23.09
CA GLY A 217 -21.44 -11.38 23.34
C GLY A 217 -22.28 -11.83 22.15
N ASP A 218 -21.95 -11.39 20.92
CA ASP A 218 -22.66 -11.83 19.73
C ASP A 218 -22.50 -13.34 19.51
N SER A 219 -23.56 -13.99 19.00
CA SER A 219 -23.51 -15.43 18.72
C SER A 219 -22.43 -15.76 17.68
N LYS A 220 -21.63 -16.79 17.97
CA LYS A 220 -20.64 -17.35 17.03
C LYS A 220 -21.26 -17.84 15.71
N THR A 221 -22.55 -18.18 15.73
CA THR A 221 -23.32 -18.69 14.57
C THR A 221 -24.19 -17.61 13.93
N ASN A 222 -23.99 -16.33 14.28
CA ASN A 222 -24.68 -15.21 13.66
C ASN A 222 -24.45 -15.22 12.13
N MET A 223 -25.51 -15.09 11.35
CA MET A 223 -25.42 -15.18 9.89
C MET A 223 -24.65 -13.99 9.28
N ASN A 224 -24.72 -12.80 9.89
CA ASN A 224 -23.95 -11.64 9.46
C ASN A 224 -22.44 -11.87 9.60
N ARG A 225 -22.02 -12.59 10.65
CA ARG A 225 -20.63 -13.02 10.85
C ARG A 225 -20.18 -13.95 9.73
N ILE A 226 -21.03 -14.91 9.38
CA ILE A 226 -20.74 -15.91 8.36
C ILE A 226 -20.64 -15.25 6.97
N GLN A 227 -21.56 -14.35 6.61
CA GLN A 227 -21.47 -13.58 5.35
C GLN A 227 -20.21 -12.71 5.28
N ALA A 228 -19.88 -12.02 6.37
CA ALA A 228 -18.68 -11.19 6.44
C ALA A 228 -17.39 -12.03 6.32
N ALA A 229 -17.39 -13.24 6.87
CA ALA A 229 -16.28 -14.17 6.78
C ALA A 229 -16.07 -14.69 5.35
N ILE A 230 -17.15 -15.01 4.62
CA ILE A 230 -17.08 -15.40 3.21
C ILE A 230 -16.39 -14.30 2.40
N LYS A 231 -16.87 -13.06 2.54
CA LYS A 231 -16.30 -11.91 1.85
C LYS A 231 -14.82 -11.71 2.21
N TYR A 232 -14.48 -11.81 3.49
CA TYR A 232 -13.10 -11.67 3.97
C TYR A 232 -12.15 -12.73 3.40
N ILE A 233 -12.57 -14.00 3.35
CA ILE A 233 -11.78 -15.09 2.77
C ILE A 233 -11.55 -14.80 1.28
N LEU A 234 -12.61 -14.48 0.54
CA LEU A 234 -12.50 -14.16 -0.89
C LEU A 234 -11.62 -12.94 -1.16
N GLU A 235 -11.69 -11.89 -0.32
CA GLU A 235 -10.84 -10.70 -0.45
C GLU A 235 -9.37 -11.02 -0.17
N ASN A 236 -9.06 -11.87 0.82
CA ASN A 236 -7.70 -12.31 1.11
C ASN A 236 -7.13 -13.22 0.03
N ASP A 237 -7.92 -14.18 -0.45
CA ASP A 237 -7.54 -15.07 -1.56
C ASP A 237 -7.26 -14.22 -2.81
N SER A 238 -8.11 -13.21 -3.03
CA SER A 238 -7.96 -12.27 -4.12
C SER A 238 -6.72 -11.38 -4.03
N ALA A 239 -6.37 -10.92 -2.82
CA ALA A 239 -5.11 -10.22 -2.57
C ALA A 239 -3.87 -11.07 -2.85
N SER A 240 -4.01 -12.40 -2.82
CA SER A 240 -2.96 -13.37 -3.16
C SER A 240 -2.86 -13.68 -4.66
N GLY A 241 -3.70 -13.05 -5.49
CA GLY A 241 -3.67 -13.19 -6.95
C GLY A 241 -4.79 -14.02 -7.55
N HIS A 242 -5.65 -14.61 -6.72
CA HIS A 242 -6.76 -15.43 -7.18
C HIS A 242 -7.99 -14.58 -7.56
N SER A 243 -8.83 -15.12 -8.42
CA SER A 243 -10.11 -14.51 -8.77
C SER A 243 -11.28 -15.29 -8.21
N TRP A 244 -11.11 -16.61 -8.07
CA TRP A 244 -12.09 -17.54 -7.55
C TRP A 244 -11.44 -18.63 -6.70
N MET A 245 -12.25 -19.26 -5.86
CA MET A 245 -11.92 -20.49 -5.15
C MET A 245 -13.07 -21.50 -5.28
N THR A 246 -12.85 -22.76 -4.95
CA THR A 246 -13.94 -23.74 -4.92
C THR A 246 -14.79 -23.56 -3.67
N VAL A 247 -16.08 -23.92 -3.75
CA VAL A 247 -16.98 -23.94 -2.58
C VAL A 247 -16.40 -24.79 -1.46
N ASP A 248 -15.83 -25.95 -1.77
CA ASP A 248 -15.20 -26.85 -0.79
C ASP A 248 -13.99 -26.19 -0.09
N SER A 249 -13.17 -25.43 -0.82
CA SER A 249 -12.05 -24.68 -0.23
C SER A 249 -12.56 -23.57 0.68
N LEU A 250 -13.63 -22.88 0.27
CA LEU A 250 -14.28 -21.85 1.09
C LEU A 250 -14.83 -22.45 2.39
N GLU A 251 -15.50 -23.61 2.32
CA GLU A 251 -16.03 -24.32 3.49
C GLU A 251 -14.93 -24.67 4.49
N ASN A 252 -13.80 -25.20 4.00
CA ASN A 252 -12.66 -25.55 4.85
C ASN A 252 -12.05 -24.31 5.51
N GLU A 253 -11.83 -23.22 4.77
CA GLU A 253 -11.30 -21.98 5.35
C GLU A 253 -12.28 -21.32 6.33
N MET A 254 -13.58 -21.40 6.06
CA MET A 254 -14.64 -20.95 6.97
C MET A 254 -14.65 -21.77 8.26
N PHE A 255 -14.47 -23.09 8.17
CA PHE A 255 -14.38 -23.97 9.34
C PHE A 255 -13.19 -23.59 10.23
N GLU A 256 -12.01 -23.42 9.64
CA GLU A 256 -10.78 -23.02 10.37
C GLU A 256 -10.90 -21.62 10.98
N LEU A 257 -11.48 -20.66 10.25
CA LEU A 257 -11.62 -19.28 10.68
C LEU A 257 -12.67 -19.11 11.78
N LEU A 258 -13.85 -19.71 11.60
CA LEU A 258 -15.01 -19.47 12.47
C LEU A 258 -15.14 -20.46 13.61
N LYS A 259 -14.60 -21.68 13.45
CA LYS A 259 -14.68 -22.79 14.42
C LYS A 259 -16.13 -23.09 14.85
N ILE A 260 -17.03 -23.18 13.88
CA ILE A 260 -18.46 -23.52 14.04
C ILE A 260 -18.81 -24.77 13.23
N SER A 261 -19.99 -25.37 13.48
CA SER A 261 -20.40 -26.58 12.76
C SER A 261 -20.74 -26.30 11.29
N SER A 262 -20.48 -27.30 10.44
CA SER A 262 -20.67 -27.22 8.98
C SER A 262 -22.10 -26.83 8.57
N ASN A 263 -23.12 -27.27 9.31
CA ASN A 263 -24.52 -26.91 9.02
C ASN A 263 -24.77 -25.39 9.01
N TYR A 264 -24.07 -24.59 9.82
CA TYR A 264 -24.21 -23.13 9.77
C TYR A 264 -23.43 -22.52 8.59
N ILE A 265 -22.28 -23.09 8.25
CA ILE A 265 -21.46 -22.68 7.10
C ILE A 265 -22.23 -22.93 5.80
N GLU A 266 -22.80 -24.12 5.63
CA GLU A 266 -23.62 -24.50 4.48
C GLU A 266 -24.82 -23.56 4.31
N LYS A 267 -25.54 -23.25 5.40
CA LYS A 267 -26.63 -22.27 5.38
C LYS A 267 -26.15 -20.88 4.96
N GLY A 268 -24.99 -20.45 5.46
CA GLY A 268 -24.38 -19.18 5.08
C GLY A 268 -24.01 -19.14 3.60
N ILE A 269 -23.40 -20.19 3.07
CA ILE A 269 -23.06 -20.28 1.64
C ILE A 269 -24.33 -20.29 0.79
N GLN A 270 -25.38 -20.97 1.24
CA GLN A 270 -26.65 -20.98 0.51
C GLN A 270 -27.28 -19.57 0.45
N LEU A 271 -27.25 -18.81 1.53
CA LEU A 271 -27.68 -17.40 1.54
C LEU A 271 -26.77 -16.51 0.68
N ALA A 272 -25.46 -16.78 0.68
CA ALA A 272 -24.48 -16.03 -0.10
C ALA A 272 -24.73 -16.12 -1.62
N LYS A 273 -25.42 -17.17 -2.10
CA LYS A 273 -25.82 -17.30 -3.51
C LYS A 273 -26.82 -16.22 -3.94
N GLU A 274 -27.55 -15.62 -3.01
CA GLU A 274 -28.50 -14.53 -3.28
C GLU A 274 -27.81 -13.15 -3.25
N ASP A 275 -26.56 -13.06 -2.76
CA ASP A 275 -25.80 -11.81 -2.72
C ASP A 275 -25.30 -11.44 -4.13
N ARG A 276 -25.79 -10.30 -4.64
CA ARG A 276 -25.39 -9.74 -5.95
C ARG A 276 -23.93 -9.31 -6.03
N LYS A 277 -23.19 -9.32 -4.92
CA LYS A 277 -21.75 -9.06 -4.87
C LYS A 277 -20.91 -10.32 -5.03
N LEU A 278 -21.53 -11.50 -4.99
CA LEU A 278 -20.88 -12.80 -5.15
C LEU A 278 -21.38 -13.51 -6.41
N THR A 279 -20.51 -14.27 -7.05
CA THR A 279 -20.87 -15.10 -8.21
C THR A 279 -20.52 -16.55 -7.91
N PHE A 280 -21.42 -17.45 -8.30
CA PHE A 280 -21.28 -18.89 -8.15
C PHE A 280 -21.43 -19.54 -9.52
N ILE A 281 -20.39 -20.23 -10.00
CA ILE A 281 -20.37 -20.89 -11.31
C ILE A 281 -19.68 -22.24 -11.17
N ASP A 282 -20.35 -23.34 -11.49
CA ASP A 282 -19.79 -24.71 -11.48
C ASP A 282 -18.91 -25.03 -10.27
N ARG A 283 -19.44 -24.78 -9.07
CA ARG A 283 -18.78 -24.95 -7.75
C ARG A 283 -17.61 -23.99 -7.47
N LYS A 284 -17.39 -22.98 -8.31
CA LYS A 284 -16.52 -21.84 -8.03
C LYS A 284 -17.32 -20.72 -7.37
N VAL A 285 -16.68 -20.01 -6.46
CA VAL A 285 -17.22 -18.82 -5.80
C VAL A 285 -16.21 -17.68 -5.89
N ALA A 286 -16.70 -16.48 -6.16
CA ALA A 286 -15.87 -15.29 -6.33
C ALA A 286 -16.60 -14.00 -6.03
N LEU A 287 -15.83 -12.93 -5.84
CA LEU A 287 -16.35 -11.56 -5.85
C LEU A 287 -16.78 -11.20 -7.28
N VAL A 288 -18.01 -10.71 -7.45
CA VAL A 288 -18.56 -10.31 -8.78
C VAL A 288 -17.68 -9.30 -9.48
N LYS A 289 -17.05 -8.39 -8.73
CA LYS A 289 -16.12 -7.40 -9.27
C LYS A 289 -14.94 -8.05 -10.01
N ASN A 290 -14.43 -9.19 -9.53
CA ASN A 290 -13.31 -9.90 -10.15
C ASN A 290 -13.75 -10.58 -11.44
N TYR A 291 -14.89 -11.29 -11.39
CA TYR A 291 -15.48 -11.95 -12.56
C TYR A 291 -15.80 -10.94 -13.68
N ASN A 292 -16.47 -9.83 -13.34
CA ASN A 292 -16.82 -8.80 -14.31
C ASN A 292 -15.59 -8.13 -14.92
N LEU A 293 -14.54 -7.92 -14.13
CA LEU A 293 -13.30 -7.35 -14.61
C LEU A 293 -12.66 -8.25 -15.68
N GLU A 294 -12.50 -9.54 -15.39
CA GLU A 294 -11.89 -10.48 -16.34
C GLU A 294 -12.76 -10.70 -17.58
N LYS A 295 -14.08 -10.76 -17.40
CA LYS A 295 -15.03 -10.79 -18.52
C LYS A 295 -14.87 -9.57 -19.43
N ASN A 296 -14.77 -8.37 -18.85
CA ASN A 296 -14.61 -7.14 -19.61
C ASN A 296 -13.26 -7.10 -20.35
N VAL A 297 -12.18 -7.58 -19.73
CA VAL A 297 -10.87 -7.74 -20.39
C VAL A 297 -11.00 -8.60 -21.65
N LEU A 298 -11.65 -9.78 -21.53
CA LEU A 298 -11.85 -10.68 -22.67
C LEU A 298 -12.71 -10.04 -23.77
N GLU A 299 -13.82 -9.41 -23.40
CA GLU A 299 -14.71 -8.72 -24.33
C GLU A 299 -13.98 -7.63 -25.12
N ARG A 300 -13.17 -6.80 -24.45
CA ARG A 300 -12.37 -5.75 -25.10
C ARG A 300 -11.30 -6.34 -26.02
N LEU A 301 -10.59 -7.38 -25.59
CA LEU A 301 -9.58 -8.04 -26.44
C LEU A 301 -10.22 -8.67 -27.69
N ASN A 302 -11.35 -9.35 -27.55
CA ASN A 302 -12.10 -9.90 -28.69
C ASN A 302 -12.62 -8.80 -29.63
N LYS A 303 -13.01 -7.65 -29.08
CA LYS A 303 -13.42 -6.50 -29.89
C LYS A 303 -12.27 -5.93 -30.72
N LEU A 304 -11.07 -5.82 -30.14
CA LEU A 304 -9.87 -5.39 -30.88
C LEU A 304 -9.52 -6.39 -31.99
N MET A 305 -9.54 -7.70 -31.67
CA MET A 305 -9.22 -8.78 -32.62
C MET A 305 -10.20 -8.88 -33.80
N SER A 306 -11.49 -8.65 -33.57
CA SER A 306 -12.52 -8.70 -34.61
C SER A 306 -12.63 -7.43 -35.45
N SER A 307 -11.97 -6.34 -35.05
CA SER A 307 -11.98 -5.06 -35.76
C SER A 307 -11.00 -5.04 -36.93
N ASN A 308 -11.23 -4.14 -37.90
CA ASN A 308 -10.38 -4.05 -39.09
C ASN A 308 -8.93 -3.71 -38.74
N VAL A 309 -7.98 -4.46 -39.29
CA VAL A 309 -6.54 -4.24 -39.06
C VAL A 309 -6.04 -3.16 -40.02
N LYS A 310 -6.04 -1.89 -39.59
CA LYS A 310 -5.59 -0.75 -40.43
C LYS A 310 -4.17 -0.93 -40.97
N THR A 311 -3.31 -1.54 -40.16
CA THR A 311 -1.89 -1.75 -40.46
C THR A 311 -1.62 -2.83 -41.51
N SER A 312 -2.60 -3.67 -41.84
CA SER A 312 -2.47 -4.76 -42.83
C SER A 312 -2.11 -4.30 -44.25
N LYS A 313 -2.27 -3.00 -44.53
CA LYS A 313 -1.82 -2.38 -45.79
C LYS A 313 -0.30 -2.33 -45.95
N VAL A 314 0.45 -2.50 -44.86
CA VAL A 314 1.92 -2.54 -44.88
C VAL A 314 2.37 -3.95 -45.25
N ASN A 315 3.26 -4.08 -46.23
CA ASN A 315 3.85 -5.37 -46.59
C ASN A 315 4.96 -5.73 -45.57
N PRO A 316 4.83 -6.80 -44.78
CA PRO A 316 5.80 -7.13 -43.72
C PRO A 316 7.21 -7.38 -44.26
N THR A 317 7.34 -8.14 -45.34
CA THR A 317 8.65 -8.51 -45.93
C THR A 317 9.41 -7.28 -46.41
N GLN A 318 8.73 -6.37 -47.11
CA GLN A 318 9.34 -5.12 -47.57
C GLN A 318 9.72 -4.21 -46.41
N ALA A 319 8.86 -4.09 -45.39
CA ALA A 319 9.13 -3.28 -44.21
C ALA A 319 10.35 -3.80 -43.44
N ILE A 320 10.44 -5.12 -43.21
CA ILE A 320 11.59 -5.74 -42.54
C ILE A 320 12.88 -5.51 -43.34
N HIS A 321 12.84 -5.73 -44.66
CA HIS A 321 14.02 -5.51 -45.51
C HIS A 321 14.49 -4.04 -45.47
N HIS A 322 13.55 -3.10 -45.48
CA HIS A 322 13.87 -1.67 -45.35
C HIS A 322 14.51 -1.36 -44.00
N LEU A 323 13.95 -1.88 -42.89
CA LEU A 323 14.49 -1.69 -41.54
C LEU A 323 15.90 -2.28 -41.39
N GLU A 324 16.16 -3.48 -41.92
CA GLU A 324 17.49 -4.10 -41.88
C GLU A 324 18.53 -3.22 -42.58
N LYS A 325 18.15 -2.63 -43.73
CA LYS A 325 19.02 -1.72 -44.50
C LYS A 325 19.23 -0.37 -43.81
N GLU A 326 18.17 0.24 -43.28
CA GLU A 326 18.21 1.54 -42.60
C GLU A 326 19.02 1.46 -41.30
N MET A 327 18.76 0.44 -40.49
CA MET A 327 19.37 0.30 -39.17
C MET A 327 20.75 -0.39 -39.22
N GLY A 328 21.13 -1.01 -40.34
CA GLY A 328 22.39 -1.73 -40.49
C GLY A 328 22.46 -2.98 -39.60
N VAL A 329 21.33 -3.67 -39.43
CA VAL A 329 21.17 -4.82 -38.53
C VAL A 329 20.47 -5.98 -39.25
N THR A 330 20.68 -7.21 -38.75
CA THR A 330 19.90 -8.38 -39.16
C THR A 330 19.03 -8.82 -38.01
N TYR A 331 17.72 -8.91 -38.23
CA TYR A 331 16.80 -9.39 -37.21
C TYR A 331 16.81 -10.91 -37.14
N THR A 332 16.61 -11.47 -35.95
CA THR A 332 16.39 -12.92 -35.81
C THR A 332 15.05 -13.34 -36.40
N LEU A 333 14.86 -14.63 -36.68
CA LEU A 333 13.57 -15.14 -37.18
C LEU A 333 12.41 -14.78 -36.21
N GLU A 334 12.63 -14.98 -34.91
CA GLU A 334 11.64 -14.63 -33.86
C GLU A 334 11.28 -13.14 -33.88
N GLN A 335 12.25 -12.26 -34.14
CA GLN A 335 11.99 -10.81 -34.24
C GLN A 335 11.24 -10.46 -35.53
N LYS A 336 11.56 -11.12 -36.65
CA LYS A 336 10.84 -10.94 -37.93
C LYS A 336 9.39 -11.39 -37.81
N GLU A 337 9.14 -12.52 -37.15
CA GLU A 337 7.79 -13.03 -36.85
C GLU A 337 7.02 -12.06 -35.94
N ALA A 338 7.66 -11.47 -34.93
CA ALA A 338 7.03 -10.44 -34.10
C ALA A 338 6.61 -9.23 -34.92
N ILE A 339 7.48 -8.73 -35.82
CA ILE A 339 7.18 -7.59 -36.70
C ILE A 339 6.01 -7.93 -37.63
N GLN A 340 6.03 -9.11 -38.24
CA GLN A 340 4.96 -9.56 -39.13
C GLN A 340 3.62 -9.67 -38.39
N LYS A 341 3.57 -10.40 -37.27
CA LYS A 341 2.36 -10.57 -36.47
C LYS A 341 1.80 -9.22 -36.00
N ALA A 342 2.67 -8.28 -35.62
CA ALA A 342 2.26 -6.93 -35.24
C ALA A 342 1.58 -6.17 -36.39
N ILE A 343 2.06 -6.32 -37.63
CA ILE A 343 1.46 -5.69 -38.81
C ILE A 343 0.09 -6.30 -39.13
N GLU A 344 -0.02 -7.62 -39.00
CA GLU A 344 -1.19 -8.41 -39.42
C GLU A 344 -2.32 -8.47 -38.39
N ASN A 345 -2.07 -8.17 -37.11
CA ASN A 345 -3.05 -8.35 -36.04
C ASN A 345 -3.22 -7.11 -35.15
N ASN A 346 -4.44 -6.86 -34.65
CA ASN A 346 -4.70 -5.76 -33.71
C ASN A 346 -4.24 -6.04 -32.28
N VAL A 347 -4.06 -7.30 -31.89
CA VAL A 347 -3.47 -7.67 -30.61
C VAL A 347 -2.23 -8.52 -30.87
N LEU A 348 -1.12 -8.17 -30.23
CA LEU A 348 0.10 -8.98 -30.20
C LEU A 348 0.62 -9.09 -28.77
N ILE A 349 0.98 -10.30 -28.36
CA ILE A 349 1.69 -10.55 -27.11
C ILE A 349 3.15 -10.88 -27.43
N LEU A 350 4.08 -10.07 -26.95
CA LEU A 350 5.52 -10.27 -27.09
C LEU A 350 6.12 -10.67 -25.74
N ASN A 351 6.43 -11.94 -25.60
CA ASN A 351 7.15 -12.48 -24.45
C ASN A 351 8.64 -12.56 -24.74
N GLY A 352 9.49 -12.41 -23.72
CA GLY A 352 10.89 -12.71 -23.89
C GLY A 352 11.69 -12.52 -22.61
N LYS A 353 12.70 -13.36 -22.42
CA LYS A 353 13.61 -13.26 -21.28
C LYS A 353 14.53 -12.04 -21.36
N GLY A 354 15.16 -11.68 -20.25
CA GLY A 354 16.20 -10.64 -20.21
C GLY A 354 17.29 -10.86 -21.27
N GLY A 355 17.63 -9.79 -22.01
CA GLY A 355 18.71 -9.80 -23.00
C GLY A 355 18.35 -10.31 -24.41
N THR A 356 17.07 -10.55 -24.72
CA THR A 356 16.64 -11.02 -26.06
C THR A 356 16.29 -9.90 -27.06
N GLY A 357 16.27 -8.64 -26.60
CA GLY A 357 16.04 -7.47 -27.46
C GLY A 357 14.57 -7.10 -27.65
N LYS A 358 13.73 -7.27 -26.61
CA LYS A 358 12.31 -6.86 -26.62
C LYS A 358 12.12 -5.40 -27.06
N SER A 359 12.76 -4.44 -26.39
CA SER A 359 12.63 -3.01 -26.72
C SER A 359 13.14 -2.67 -28.12
N PHE A 360 14.16 -3.37 -28.60
CA PHE A 360 14.65 -3.26 -29.97
C PHE A 360 13.63 -3.76 -31.00
N THR A 361 12.94 -4.86 -30.69
CA THR A 361 11.87 -5.43 -31.52
C THR A 361 10.64 -4.52 -31.55
N VAL A 362 10.24 -3.97 -30.39
CA VAL A 362 9.17 -2.97 -30.28
C VAL A 362 9.48 -1.74 -31.13
N LYS A 363 10.71 -1.23 -31.06
CA LYS A 363 11.15 -0.11 -31.89
C LYS A 363 11.04 -0.43 -33.38
N ALA A 364 11.43 -1.64 -33.80
CA ALA A 364 11.29 -2.10 -35.19
C ALA A 364 9.82 -2.17 -35.63
N ILE A 365 8.92 -2.68 -34.78
CA ILE A 365 7.48 -2.71 -35.02
C ILE A 365 6.92 -1.29 -35.20
N LEU A 366 7.28 -0.36 -34.32
CA LEU A 366 6.77 1.01 -34.39
C LEU A 366 7.32 1.75 -35.61
N ARG A 367 8.57 1.48 -36.00
CA ARG A 367 9.18 2.04 -37.21
C ARG A 367 8.54 1.50 -38.49
N SER A 368 8.18 0.22 -38.56
CA SER A 368 7.41 -0.31 -39.71
C SER A 368 6.01 0.29 -39.82
N LEU A 369 5.52 0.92 -38.75
CA LEU A 369 4.18 1.50 -38.62
C LEU A 369 4.22 3.03 -38.37
N GLU A 370 5.27 3.72 -38.80
CA GLU A 370 5.53 5.14 -38.47
C GLU A 370 4.40 6.12 -38.86
N LYS A 371 3.52 5.73 -39.80
CA LYS A 371 2.36 6.54 -40.23
C LYS A 371 1.23 6.59 -39.20
N TYR A 372 1.29 5.74 -38.17
CA TYR A 372 0.26 5.61 -37.14
C TYR A 372 0.73 6.25 -35.84
N SER A 373 -0.19 6.97 -35.19
CA SER A 373 0.09 7.56 -33.88
C SER A 373 0.26 6.46 -32.83
N TYR A 374 1.29 6.56 -31.98
CA TYR A 374 1.54 5.56 -30.95
C TYR A 374 1.88 6.17 -29.60
N CYS A 375 1.63 5.40 -28.54
CA CYS A 375 2.17 5.67 -27.21
C CYS A 375 2.65 4.35 -26.59
N CYS A 376 3.87 4.36 -26.06
CA CYS A 376 4.33 3.32 -25.15
C CYS A 376 3.94 3.70 -23.72
N CYS A 377 3.59 2.69 -22.93
CA CYS A 377 3.30 2.86 -21.52
C CYS A 377 3.84 1.71 -20.69
N ALA A 378 4.21 2.00 -19.44
CA ALA A 378 4.66 1.01 -18.47
C ALA A 378 4.14 1.36 -17.08
N LEU A 379 4.19 0.39 -16.16
CA LEU A 379 3.72 0.59 -14.79
C LEU A 379 4.53 1.64 -14.02
N SER A 380 5.86 1.66 -14.20
CA SER A 380 6.79 2.51 -13.47
C SER A 380 7.42 3.59 -14.35
N GLY A 381 7.70 4.76 -13.77
CA GLY A 381 8.37 5.85 -14.49
C GLY A 381 9.77 5.47 -14.99
N LYS A 382 10.48 4.59 -14.26
CA LYS A 382 11.79 4.07 -14.67
C LYS A 382 11.69 3.19 -15.92
N ALA A 383 10.73 2.26 -15.98
CA ALA A 383 10.49 1.46 -17.17
C ALA A 383 10.09 2.35 -18.37
N SER A 384 9.22 3.32 -18.16
CA SER A 384 8.85 4.28 -19.20
C SER A 384 10.06 5.08 -19.72
N LYS A 385 10.97 5.49 -18.83
CA LYS A 385 12.21 6.19 -19.17
C LYS A 385 13.15 5.34 -20.01
N ILE A 386 13.30 4.04 -19.72
CA ILE A 386 14.12 3.13 -20.54
C ILE A 386 13.63 3.12 -21.99
N LEU A 387 12.32 3.04 -22.22
CA LEU A 387 11.75 3.11 -23.58
C LEU A 387 12.00 4.50 -24.22
N ALA A 388 11.90 5.57 -23.43
CA ALA A 388 12.19 6.92 -23.90
C ALA A 388 13.66 7.11 -24.30
N ASP A 389 14.61 6.53 -23.56
CA ASP A 389 16.05 6.53 -23.86
C ASP A 389 16.34 5.75 -25.16
N HIS A 390 15.47 4.81 -25.56
CA HIS A 390 15.50 4.16 -26.88
C HIS A 390 14.87 4.99 -28.02
N GLY A 391 14.40 6.20 -27.73
CA GLY A 391 13.79 7.14 -28.68
C GLY A 391 12.30 6.88 -28.95
N LEU A 392 11.60 6.23 -28.02
CA LEU A 392 10.15 5.97 -28.12
C LEU A 392 9.35 6.96 -27.30
N VAL A 393 8.19 7.39 -27.80
CA VAL A 393 7.23 8.17 -27.01
C VAL A 393 6.67 7.27 -25.91
N SER A 394 7.04 7.54 -24.66
CA SER A 394 6.74 6.66 -23.52
C SER A 394 6.38 7.44 -22.25
N MET A 395 5.40 6.94 -21.51
CA MET A 395 4.99 7.49 -20.21
C MET A 395 4.45 6.40 -19.29
N THR A 396 4.11 6.72 -18.04
CA THR A 396 3.46 5.75 -17.15
C THR A 396 2.02 5.50 -17.60
N ILE A 397 1.46 4.33 -17.29
CA ILE A 397 0.05 4.04 -17.60
C ILE A 397 -0.89 5.09 -16.96
N HIS A 398 -0.63 5.48 -15.70
CA HIS A 398 -1.40 6.52 -15.02
C HIS A 398 -1.36 7.87 -15.76
N ARG A 399 -0.19 8.28 -16.24
CA ARG A 399 -0.03 9.53 -16.99
C ARG A 399 -0.71 9.44 -18.36
N MET A 400 -0.61 8.31 -19.04
CA MET A 400 -1.28 8.07 -20.33
C MET A 400 -2.80 8.17 -20.18
N LEU A 401 -3.35 7.55 -19.13
CA LEU A 401 -4.79 7.57 -18.84
C LEU A 401 -5.28 8.88 -18.22
N GLY A 402 -4.39 9.84 -17.96
CA GLY A 402 -4.74 11.13 -17.36
C GLY A 402 -5.33 10.97 -15.96
N TRP A 403 -4.65 10.22 -15.09
CA TRP A 403 -5.07 10.04 -13.70
C TRP A 403 -5.01 11.35 -12.90
N ASP A 404 -6.14 11.72 -12.29
CA ASP A 404 -6.29 12.85 -11.35
C ASP A 404 -6.98 12.39 -10.04
N MET A 405 -7.49 13.33 -9.23
CA MET A 405 -8.22 13.00 -8.00
C MET A 405 -9.58 12.32 -8.25
N ASP A 406 -10.20 12.56 -9.42
CA ASP A 406 -11.52 12.05 -9.79
C ASP A 406 -11.44 10.74 -10.60
N GLY A 407 -10.25 10.34 -11.05
CA GLY A 407 -9.98 9.04 -11.66
C GLY A 407 -9.20 9.15 -12.97
N PHE A 408 -9.47 8.24 -13.93
CA PHE A 408 -8.83 8.29 -15.25
C PHE A 408 -9.64 9.19 -16.21
N ALA A 409 -9.01 10.27 -16.69
CA ALA A 409 -9.60 11.17 -17.67
C ALA A 409 -9.87 10.51 -19.03
N PHE A 410 -9.08 9.50 -19.41
CA PHE A 410 -9.31 8.69 -20.61
C PHE A 410 -9.97 7.36 -20.25
N ASN A 411 -11.05 7.03 -20.97
CA ASN A 411 -11.91 5.89 -20.70
C ASN A 411 -12.72 5.54 -21.97
N LYS A 412 -13.76 4.72 -21.83
CA LYS A 412 -14.59 4.28 -22.97
C LYS A 412 -15.32 5.42 -23.68
N GLU A 413 -15.72 6.46 -22.94
CA GLU A 413 -16.44 7.62 -23.49
C GLU A 413 -15.48 8.64 -24.09
N LYS A 414 -14.26 8.74 -23.53
CA LYS A 414 -13.17 9.58 -24.03
C LYS A 414 -11.93 8.72 -24.30
N PRO A 415 -11.86 8.05 -25.47
CA PRO A 415 -10.75 7.17 -25.79
C PRO A 415 -9.42 7.93 -25.97
N LEU A 416 -8.33 7.19 -25.82
CA LEU A 416 -6.98 7.66 -26.08
C LEU A 416 -6.80 8.02 -27.57
N PRO A 417 -6.09 9.12 -27.87
CA PRO A 417 -5.89 9.61 -29.24
C PRO A 417 -4.72 8.90 -29.96
N TYR A 418 -4.58 7.58 -29.77
CA TYR A 418 -3.50 6.78 -30.37
C TYR A 418 -4.06 5.64 -31.22
N ASP A 419 -3.39 5.35 -32.33
CA ASP A 419 -3.68 4.17 -33.18
C ASP A 419 -3.02 2.92 -32.61
N ILE A 420 -1.87 3.04 -31.95
CA ILE A 420 -1.10 1.94 -31.38
C ILE A 420 -0.78 2.25 -29.92
N ILE A 421 -1.09 1.30 -29.03
CA ILE A 421 -0.69 1.34 -27.63
C ILE A 421 0.24 0.16 -27.37
N VAL A 422 1.44 0.46 -26.85
CA VAL A 422 2.38 -0.55 -26.37
C VAL A 422 2.34 -0.57 -24.86
N LEU A 423 1.96 -1.69 -24.27
CA LEU A 423 1.96 -1.92 -22.83
C LEU A 423 3.19 -2.75 -22.47
N ASP A 424 4.24 -2.11 -21.97
CA ASP A 424 5.48 -2.75 -21.55
C ASP A 424 5.48 -3.13 -20.07
N GLU A 425 6.31 -4.12 -19.71
CA GLU A 425 6.34 -4.77 -18.38
C GLU A 425 4.95 -5.28 -17.95
N ALA A 426 4.18 -5.81 -18.92
CA ALA A 426 2.80 -6.28 -18.72
C ALA A 426 2.66 -7.41 -17.69
N SER A 427 3.73 -8.17 -17.45
CA SER A 427 3.84 -9.18 -16.38
C SER A 427 3.59 -8.61 -14.98
N MET A 428 3.78 -7.30 -14.78
CA MET A 428 3.60 -6.63 -13.49
C MET A 428 2.31 -5.78 -13.43
N VAL A 429 1.57 -5.65 -14.53
CA VAL A 429 0.36 -4.81 -14.60
C VAL A 429 -0.81 -5.56 -13.99
N ASN A 430 -1.41 -4.98 -12.94
CA ASN A 430 -2.59 -5.57 -12.31
C ASN A 430 -3.83 -5.51 -13.22
N SER A 431 -4.80 -6.34 -12.92
CA SER A 431 -5.98 -6.53 -13.75
C SER A 431 -6.85 -5.27 -13.87
N TYR A 432 -6.96 -4.47 -12.80
CA TYR A 432 -7.66 -3.19 -12.82
C TYR A 432 -7.04 -2.21 -13.83
N LEU A 433 -5.73 -2.01 -13.77
CA LEU A 433 -5.02 -1.08 -14.63
C LEU A 433 -5.00 -1.58 -16.08
N PHE A 434 -4.85 -2.89 -16.29
CA PHE A 434 -4.96 -3.51 -17.61
C PHE A 434 -6.35 -3.24 -18.22
N ASN A 435 -7.40 -3.45 -17.43
CA ASN A 435 -8.77 -3.19 -17.85
C ASN A 435 -9.03 -1.70 -18.14
N ALA A 436 -8.44 -0.79 -17.35
CA ALA A 436 -8.52 0.64 -17.58
C ALA A 436 -7.88 1.03 -18.92
N VAL A 437 -6.71 0.47 -19.26
CA VAL A 437 -6.08 0.65 -20.56
C VAL A 437 -7.02 0.20 -21.67
N LEU A 438 -7.52 -1.04 -21.63
CA LEU A 438 -8.42 -1.59 -22.65
C LEU A 438 -9.71 -0.78 -22.85
N ASN A 439 -10.26 -0.26 -21.75
CA ASN A 439 -11.45 0.59 -21.82
C ASN A 439 -11.17 1.96 -22.42
N ALA A 440 -9.96 2.48 -22.26
CA ALA A 440 -9.54 3.74 -22.88
C ALA A 440 -9.10 3.59 -24.34
N MET A 441 -8.96 2.36 -24.87
CA MET A 441 -8.62 2.15 -26.29
C MET A 441 -9.83 2.32 -27.21
N ARG A 442 -9.61 2.88 -28.39
CA ARG A 442 -10.56 2.77 -29.50
C ARG A 442 -10.68 1.31 -29.95
N ASP A 443 -11.86 0.91 -30.42
CA ASP A 443 -12.12 -0.46 -30.87
C ASP A 443 -11.27 -0.89 -32.07
N ASP A 444 -10.79 0.06 -32.87
CA ASP A 444 -9.97 -0.14 -34.06
C ASP A 444 -8.47 0.17 -33.85
N ALA A 445 -8.05 0.34 -32.59
CA ALA A 445 -6.65 0.53 -32.22
C ALA A 445 -5.90 -0.81 -32.15
N LYS A 446 -4.57 -0.73 -32.19
CA LYS A 446 -3.67 -1.85 -31.99
C LYS A 446 -3.10 -1.86 -30.57
N LEU A 447 -3.11 -3.02 -29.93
CA LEU A 447 -2.47 -3.28 -28.65
C LEU A 447 -1.27 -4.22 -28.82
N ILE A 448 -0.10 -3.79 -28.35
CA ILE A 448 1.10 -4.62 -28.25
C ILE A 448 1.40 -4.80 -26.77
N ILE A 449 1.27 -6.02 -26.27
CA ILE A 449 1.50 -6.38 -24.87
C ILE A 449 2.90 -6.97 -24.78
N VAL A 450 3.80 -6.33 -24.03
CA VAL A 450 5.21 -6.72 -23.93
C VAL A 450 5.52 -7.07 -22.48
N GLY A 451 6.17 -8.20 -22.25
CA GLY A 451 6.50 -8.62 -20.90
C GLY A 451 7.49 -9.78 -20.83
N ASP A 452 7.75 -10.24 -19.61
CA ASP A 452 8.56 -11.41 -19.33
C ASP A 452 7.83 -12.31 -18.34
N SER A 453 7.39 -13.48 -18.81
CA SER A 453 6.67 -14.45 -17.99
C SER A 453 7.48 -15.02 -16.82
N GLY A 454 8.80 -14.80 -16.80
CA GLY A 454 9.69 -15.18 -15.69
C GLY A 454 9.74 -14.16 -14.55
N GLN A 455 9.19 -12.97 -14.70
CA GLN A 455 9.13 -11.97 -13.64
C GLN A 455 7.98 -12.25 -12.66
N LEU A 456 8.02 -11.56 -11.51
CA LEU A 456 6.95 -11.59 -10.52
C LEU A 456 5.60 -11.22 -11.16
N SER A 457 4.58 -12.00 -10.82
CA SER A 457 3.18 -11.72 -11.13
C SER A 457 2.71 -10.39 -10.53
N PRO A 458 1.63 -9.78 -11.06
CA PRO A 458 1.14 -8.51 -10.56
C PRO A 458 0.62 -8.63 -9.12
N ILE A 459 0.69 -7.53 -8.37
CA ILE A 459 0.06 -7.43 -7.05
C ILE A 459 -1.45 -7.26 -7.23
N GLY A 460 -2.25 -7.98 -6.43
CA GLY A 460 -3.70 -8.00 -6.55
C GLY A 460 -4.19 -9.13 -7.47
N ASN A 461 -5.46 -9.10 -7.82
CA ASN A 461 -6.19 -10.22 -8.43
C ASN A 461 -5.90 -10.43 -9.92
N ALA A 462 -6.11 -11.67 -10.37
CA ALA A 462 -5.89 -12.19 -11.71
C ALA A 462 -4.41 -12.19 -12.17
N ASN A 463 -4.16 -12.70 -13.38
CA ASN A 463 -2.83 -12.78 -13.98
C ASN A 463 -2.89 -12.63 -15.50
N ILE A 464 -3.43 -11.48 -15.96
CA ILE A 464 -3.84 -11.26 -17.36
C ILE A 464 -2.74 -11.64 -18.37
N PHE A 465 -1.51 -11.12 -18.21
CA PHE A 465 -0.43 -11.41 -19.15
C PHE A 465 -0.12 -12.92 -19.24
N TYR A 466 -0.06 -13.61 -18.11
CA TYR A 466 0.23 -15.03 -18.05
C TYR A 466 -0.93 -15.87 -18.61
N ASP A 467 -2.17 -15.51 -18.29
CA ASP A 467 -3.38 -16.21 -18.77
C ASP A 467 -3.48 -16.11 -20.30
N LEU A 468 -3.17 -14.93 -20.86
CA LEU A 468 -3.13 -14.73 -22.30
C LEU A 468 -2.06 -15.61 -22.97
N LEU A 469 -0.84 -15.66 -22.40
CA LEU A 469 0.22 -16.53 -22.90
C LEU A 469 -0.18 -18.02 -22.87
N LYS A 470 -0.73 -18.45 -21.72
CA LYS A 470 -1.14 -19.84 -21.50
C LYS A 470 -2.31 -20.26 -22.40
N SER A 471 -3.19 -19.33 -22.77
CA SER A 471 -4.35 -19.61 -23.60
C SER A 471 -4.03 -19.92 -25.06
N GLU A 472 -2.88 -19.44 -25.55
CA GLU A 472 -2.43 -19.52 -26.95
C GLU A 472 -3.47 -19.04 -27.99
N THR A 473 -4.52 -18.34 -27.56
CA THR A 473 -5.65 -17.93 -28.41
C THR A 473 -5.37 -16.61 -29.14
N PHE A 474 -4.54 -15.76 -28.56
CA PHE A 474 -4.15 -14.48 -29.12
C PHE A 474 -2.79 -14.58 -29.84
N PRO A 475 -2.56 -13.78 -30.90
CA PRO A 475 -1.28 -13.76 -31.60
C PRO A 475 -0.15 -13.46 -30.62
N GLN A 476 0.81 -14.37 -30.54
CA GLN A 476 1.94 -14.26 -29.61
C GLN A 476 3.26 -14.62 -30.26
N GLN A 477 4.34 -14.04 -29.75
CA GLN A 477 5.71 -14.36 -30.12
C GLN A 477 6.60 -14.39 -28.88
N GLU A 478 7.39 -15.45 -28.71
CA GLU A 478 8.44 -15.51 -27.70
C GLU A 478 9.81 -15.23 -28.33
N LEU A 479 10.58 -14.33 -27.73
CA LEU A 479 11.98 -14.10 -28.06
C LEU A 479 12.85 -14.92 -27.09
N THR A 480 13.56 -15.92 -27.61
CA THR A 480 14.38 -16.84 -26.82
C THR A 480 15.88 -16.62 -27.02
N ILE A 481 16.28 -16.03 -28.15
CA ILE A 481 17.68 -15.84 -28.52
C ILE A 481 18.28 -14.67 -27.72
N VAL A 482 19.16 -14.98 -26.76
CA VAL A 482 19.91 -13.99 -25.98
C VAL A 482 21.06 -13.44 -26.81
N GLN A 483 21.16 -12.11 -26.89
CA GLN A 483 22.19 -11.42 -27.67
C GLN A 483 23.61 -11.76 -27.18
N ARG A 484 24.58 -11.85 -28.09
CA ARG A 484 25.96 -12.28 -27.78
C ARG A 484 26.60 -11.48 -26.64
N GLN A 485 26.36 -10.17 -26.57
CA GLN A 485 26.88 -9.32 -25.48
C GLN A 485 26.24 -9.67 -24.13
N ALA A 486 24.95 -9.98 -24.13
CA ALA A 486 24.20 -10.37 -22.93
C ALA A 486 24.59 -11.76 -22.41
N GLN A 487 25.03 -12.67 -23.29
CA GLN A 487 25.49 -14.01 -22.89
C GLN A 487 26.74 -13.98 -21.99
N LYS A 488 27.55 -12.91 -22.04
CA LYS A 488 28.74 -12.74 -21.20
C LYS A 488 28.41 -12.45 -19.73
N SER A 489 27.20 -11.95 -19.47
CA SER A 489 26.74 -11.59 -18.13
C SER A 489 26.41 -12.84 -17.31
N GLY A 490 27.02 -12.93 -16.13
CA GLY A 490 26.69 -13.90 -15.09
C GLY A 490 25.30 -13.67 -14.53
N ILE A 491 24.84 -12.41 -14.44
CA ILE A 491 23.49 -12.06 -13.97
C ILE A 491 22.46 -12.65 -14.92
N LEU A 492 22.56 -12.35 -16.22
CA LEU A 492 21.57 -12.78 -17.21
C LEU A 492 21.59 -14.29 -17.43
N SER A 493 22.77 -14.92 -17.48
CA SER A 493 22.88 -16.38 -17.61
C SER A 493 22.27 -17.10 -16.40
N THR A 494 22.59 -16.68 -15.18
CA THR A 494 22.02 -17.23 -13.94
C THR A 494 20.51 -17.01 -13.87
N ALA A 495 20.04 -15.81 -14.23
CA ALA A 495 18.61 -15.50 -14.27
C ALA A 495 17.86 -16.39 -15.25
N ASN A 496 18.38 -16.58 -16.46
CA ASN A 496 17.73 -17.44 -17.44
C ASN A 496 17.68 -18.91 -16.98
N MET A 497 18.72 -19.42 -16.30
CA MET A 497 18.68 -20.75 -15.68
C MET A 497 17.56 -20.86 -14.62
N ILE A 498 17.44 -19.86 -13.74
CA ILE A 498 16.39 -19.82 -12.72
C ILE A 498 14.99 -19.78 -13.35
N ARG A 499 14.79 -18.93 -14.38
CA ARG A 499 13.53 -18.84 -15.13
C ARG A 499 13.12 -20.20 -15.71
N GLU A 500 14.10 -20.97 -16.18
CA GLU A 500 13.93 -22.32 -16.74
C GLU A 500 13.83 -23.42 -15.67
N GLY A 501 13.82 -23.07 -14.37
CA GLY A 501 13.75 -24.04 -13.26
C GLY A 501 15.03 -24.85 -13.03
N LYS A 502 16.15 -24.43 -13.62
CA LYS A 502 17.45 -25.09 -13.49
C LYS A 502 18.14 -24.60 -12.22
N GLN A 503 18.54 -25.53 -11.37
CA GLN A 503 19.32 -25.22 -10.17
C GLN A 503 20.66 -24.58 -10.56
N VAL A 504 21.00 -23.48 -9.88
CA VAL A 504 22.24 -22.71 -10.11
C VAL A 504 23.32 -23.02 -9.09
N ASN A 505 23.04 -23.89 -8.12
CA ASN A 505 24.00 -24.33 -7.11
C ASN A 505 23.73 -25.77 -6.66
N GLY A 506 24.77 -26.49 -6.24
CA GLY A 506 24.62 -27.82 -5.64
C GLY A 506 23.94 -27.74 -4.26
N ARG A 507 23.14 -28.76 -3.90
CA ARG A 507 22.35 -28.79 -2.65
C ARG A 507 23.20 -28.60 -1.38
N TYR A 508 24.43 -29.11 -1.39
CA TYR A 508 25.38 -29.03 -0.27
C TYR A 508 26.63 -28.20 -0.59
N ASN A 509 26.56 -27.37 -1.64
CA ASN A 509 27.67 -26.50 -2.00
C ASN A 509 27.51 -25.13 -1.32
N TYR A 510 28.40 -24.85 -0.37
CA TYR A 510 28.44 -23.58 0.37
C TYR A 510 29.65 -22.71 -0.01
N LYS A 511 30.29 -23.01 -1.15
CA LYS A 511 31.40 -22.20 -1.66
C LYS A 511 30.88 -20.96 -2.39
N ASN A 512 31.49 -19.82 -2.10
CA ASN A 512 31.25 -18.58 -2.84
C ASN A 512 31.64 -18.76 -4.31
N GLN A 513 30.82 -18.24 -5.22
CA GLN A 513 31.00 -18.39 -6.65
C GLN A 513 30.92 -17.02 -7.33
N VAL A 514 31.82 -16.78 -8.29
CA VAL A 514 31.77 -15.63 -9.20
C VAL A 514 31.42 -16.18 -10.58
N LEU A 515 30.35 -15.67 -11.16
CA LEU A 515 29.72 -16.23 -12.36
C LEU A 515 29.80 -15.24 -13.54
N GLY A 516 29.80 -15.78 -14.76
CA GLY A 516 29.88 -15.03 -16.02
C GLY A 516 31.29 -14.55 -16.38
N GLU A 517 31.49 -14.26 -17.67
CA GLU A 517 32.75 -13.68 -18.18
C GLU A 517 32.97 -12.27 -17.61
N LEU A 518 31.88 -11.52 -17.44
CA LEU A 518 31.90 -10.17 -16.86
C LEU A 518 32.13 -10.14 -15.35
N LYS A 519 32.06 -11.29 -14.67
CA LYS A 519 32.17 -11.41 -13.20
C LYS A 519 31.22 -10.48 -12.45
N ASP A 520 30.05 -10.25 -13.03
CA ASP A 520 29.01 -9.34 -12.56
C ASP A 520 28.00 -10.04 -11.64
N MET A 521 28.13 -11.34 -11.40
CA MET A 521 27.27 -12.09 -10.49
C MET A 521 28.08 -12.86 -9.46
N VAL A 522 27.76 -12.68 -8.18
CA VAL A 522 28.35 -13.41 -7.06
C VAL A 522 27.25 -14.15 -6.31
N LEU A 523 27.43 -15.46 -6.12
CA LEU A 523 26.56 -16.28 -5.28
C LEU A 523 27.28 -16.61 -3.98
N ILE A 524 26.65 -16.29 -2.85
CA ILE A 524 27.08 -16.61 -1.49
C ILE A 524 25.99 -17.48 -0.85
N PRO A 525 26.09 -18.82 -0.97
CA PRO A 525 25.14 -19.74 -0.37
C PRO A 525 25.56 -20.07 1.07
N VAL A 526 24.65 -19.86 2.03
CA VAL A 526 24.87 -20.23 3.43
C VAL A 526 24.05 -21.44 3.83
N GLN A 527 24.54 -22.18 4.82
CA GLN A 527 23.82 -23.30 5.41
C GLN A 527 22.76 -22.84 6.42
N ASN A 528 23.12 -21.88 7.26
CA ASN A 528 22.31 -21.42 8.39
C ASN A 528 21.94 -19.95 8.19
N LYS A 529 20.67 -19.61 8.40
CA LYS A 529 20.15 -18.24 8.18
C LYS A 529 20.74 -17.22 9.18
N GLU A 530 21.21 -17.68 10.33
CA GLU A 530 21.72 -16.86 11.42
C GLU A 530 22.93 -16.01 10.99
N THR A 531 23.71 -16.46 10.00
CA THR A 531 24.87 -15.72 9.48
C THR A 531 24.51 -14.68 8.42
N LEU A 532 23.29 -14.70 7.88
CA LEU A 532 22.90 -13.83 6.76
C LEU A 532 22.98 -12.36 7.14
N PHE A 533 22.48 -12.00 8.33
CA PHE A 533 22.44 -10.60 8.76
C PHE A 533 23.86 -10.03 8.87
N ASP A 534 24.77 -10.73 9.54
CA ASP A 534 26.16 -10.28 9.71
C ASP A 534 26.87 -10.16 8.34
N LEU A 535 26.67 -11.13 7.44
CA LEU A 535 27.22 -11.07 6.08
C LEU A 535 26.66 -9.89 5.27
N VAL A 536 25.37 -9.55 5.42
CA VAL A 536 24.80 -8.35 4.80
C VAL A 536 25.53 -7.10 5.30
N MET A 537 25.73 -7.00 6.62
CA MET A 537 26.43 -5.87 7.23
C MET A 537 27.88 -5.77 6.75
N ASP A 538 28.61 -6.88 6.70
CA ASP A 538 29.99 -6.94 6.19
C ASP A 538 30.11 -6.49 4.73
N ILE A 539 29.16 -6.90 3.87
CA ILE A 539 29.13 -6.50 2.46
C ILE A 539 28.83 -4.99 2.35
N CYS A 540 27.90 -4.49 3.16
CA CYS A 540 27.53 -3.07 3.14
C CYS A 540 28.65 -2.17 3.68
N GLU A 541 29.38 -2.60 4.72
CA GLU A 541 30.53 -1.86 5.25
C GLU A 541 31.65 -1.77 4.19
N LYS A 542 31.87 -2.82 3.40
CA LYS A 542 32.80 -2.78 2.25
C LYS A 542 32.35 -1.86 1.12
N TYR A 543 31.06 -1.49 1.09
CA TYR A 543 30.51 -0.54 0.13
C TYR A 543 30.54 0.91 0.64
N LYS A 544 30.93 1.12 1.91
CA LYS A 544 31.06 2.45 2.51
C LYS A 544 32.06 3.32 1.74
N GLY A 545 31.76 4.62 1.65
CA GLY A 545 32.56 5.58 0.90
C GLY A 545 32.35 5.54 -0.63
N LYS A 546 31.55 4.60 -1.14
CA LYS A 546 31.06 4.61 -2.53
C LYS A 546 29.73 5.34 -2.60
N ASN A 547 29.26 5.62 -3.82
CA ASN A 547 27.94 6.18 -4.03
C ASN A 547 26.84 5.18 -3.64
N TYR A 548 26.28 5.32 -2.43
CA TYR A 548 25.21 4.45 -1.94
C TYR A 548 23.90 4.59 -2.73
N LEU A 549 23.77 5.62 -3.59
CA LEU A 549 22.64 5.75 -4.51
C LEU A 549 22.69 4.70 -5.63
N ASP A 550 23.90 4.26 -6.00
CA ASP A 550 24.12 3.21 -7.00
C ASP A 550 24.00 1.79 -6.43
N PHE A 551 23.71 1.67 -5.12
CA PHE A 551 23.59 0.41 -4.40
C PHE A 551 22.22 0.22 -3.76
N GLN A 552 21.71 -1.01 -3.81
CA GLN A 552 20.44 -1.36 -3.18
C GLN A 552 20.50 -2.74 -2.55
N VAL A 553 20.09 -2.82 -1.29
CA VAL A 553 19.76 -4.11 -0.66
C VAL A 553 18.31 -4.45 -1.00
N ILE A 554 18.07 -5.66 -1.51
CA ILE A 554 16.75 -6.17 -1.87
C ILE A 554 16.48 -7.45 -1.08
N THR A 555 15.31 -7.54 -0.44
CA THR A 555 14.89 -8.71 0.34
C THR A 555 13.39 -9.03 0.16
N GLY A 556 12.90 -10.08 0.81
CA GLY A 556 11.51 -10.52 0.73
C GLY A 556 10.57 -9.75 1.67
N LEU A 557 10.82 -9.86 2.98
CA LEU A 557 9.87 -9.45 4.02
C LEU A 557 10.06 -8.00 4.48
N LYS A 558 8.95 -7.33 4.80
CA LYS A 558 8.96 -5.93 5.26
C LYS A 558 9.39 -5.79 6.72
N ASP A 559 8.82 -6.57 7.62
CA ASP A 559 8.84 -6.33 9.07
C ASP A 559 9.16 -7.56 9.94
N ARG A 560 9.25 -8.76 9.36
CA ARG A 560 9.50 -10.02 10.08
C ARG A 560 10.82 -10.67 9.68
N GLY A 561 11.59 -11.12 10.66
CA GLY A 561 12.87 -11.80 10.47
C GLY A 561 14.07 -10.86 10.49
N ASP A 562 15.26 -11.45 10.59
CA ASP A 562 16.51 -10.70 10.79
C ASP A 562 16.91 -9.88 9.56
N ILE A 563 16.63 -10.39 8.37
CA ILE A 563 16.85 -9.73 7.09
C ILE A 563 15.63 -8.95 6.58
N SER A 564 14.67 -8.60 7.46
CA SER A 564 13.53 -7.76 7.08
C SER A 564 13.96 -6.36 6.68
N VAL A 565 13.23 -5.74 5.75
CA VAL A 565 13.46 -4.35 5.31
C VAL A 565 13.59 -3.39 6.49
N GLN A 566 12.70 -3.50 7.49
CA GLN A 566 12.74 -2.65 8.67
C GLN A 566 14.05 -2.79 9.44
N LYS A 567 14.46 -4.03 9.79
CA LYS A 567 15.67 -4.26 10.58
C LYS A 567 16.94 -3.92 9.80
N LEU A 568 16.96 -4.24 8.51
CA LEU A 568 18.05 -3.85 7.63
C LEU A 568 18.18 -2.33 7.55
N ASN A 569 17.10 -1.59 7.26
CA ASN A 569 17.16 -0.13 7.16
C ASN A 569 17.70 0.55 8.43
N LEU A 570 17.25 0.12 9.61
CA LEU A 570 17.75 0.67 10.89
C LEU A 570 19.25 0.40 11.11
N SER A 571 19.77 -0.69 10.55
CA SER A 571 21.15 -1.10 10.69
C SER A 571 22.03 -0.47 9.61
N LEU A 572 21.56 -0.44 8.37
CA LEU A 572 22.22 0.14 7.21
C LEU A 572 22.30 1.67 7.28
N GLN A 573 21.31 2.34 7.90
CA GLN A 573 21.42 3.77 8.17
C GLN A 573 22.66 4.07 9.02
N LYS A 574 23.02 3.22 9.99
CA LYS A 574 24.22 3.42 10.82
C LYS A 574 25.51 3.26 10.01
N ILE A 575 25.49 2.47 8.94
CA ILE A 575 26.63 2.26 8.04
C ILE A 575 26.77 3.43 7.07
N PHE A 576 25.69 3.76 6.36
CA PHE A 576 25.70 4.71 5.25
C PHE A 576 25.45 6.16 5.67
N ASN A 577 24.77 6.40 6.80
CA ASN A 577 24.46 7.72 7.32
C ASN A 577 24.48 7.74 8.88
N PRO A 578 25.66 7.53 9.50
CA PRO A 578 25.80 7.45 10.95
C PRO A 578 25.31 8.72 11.64
N HIS A 579 24.80 8.58 12.86
CA HIS A 579 24.38 9.71 13.68
C HIS A 579 25.59 10.39 14.31
N TYR A 580 25.68 11.71 14.18
CA TYR A 580 26.63 12.55 14.91
C TYR A 580 25.84 13.45 15.87
N GLU A 581 26.46 13.92 16.96
CA GLU A 581 25.79 14.81 17.93
C GLU A 581 25.23 16.10 17.29
N THR A 582 25.85 16.54 16.19
CA THR A 582 25.43 17.71 15.40
C THR A 582 24.36 17.40 14.36
N SER A 583 23.96 16.14 14.18
CA SER A 583 22.97 15.77 13.18
C SER A 583 21.57 16.22 13.61
N GLU A 584 20.92 17.04 12.79
CA GLU A 584 19.49 17.28 12.92
C GLU A 584 18.70 15.99 12.61
N VAL A 585 17.70 15.68 13.45
CA VAL A 585 16.92 14.44 13.36
C VAL A 585 15.43 14.73 13.47
N ILE A 586 14.64 14.19 12.55
CA ILE A 586 13.18 14.15 12.65
C ILE A 586 12.73 12.72 12.93
N LYS A 587 12.12 12.50 14.09
CA LYS A 587 11.61 11.18 14.50
C LYS A 587 10.20 10.97 14.00
N ILE A 588 9.99 9.94 13.18
CA ILE A 588 8.67 9.53 12.67
C ILE A 588 8.54 8.02 12.76
N GLY A 589 7.54 7.58 13.51
CA GLY A 589 7.26 6.16 13.72
C GLY A 589 8.48 5.43 14.28
N LYS A 590 9.10 4.59 13.46
CA LYS A 590 10.25 3.74 13.81
C LYS A 590 11.59 4.28 13.30
N TYR A 591 11.57 5.37 12.52
CA TYR A 591 12.75 5.90 11.84
C TYR A 591 13.15 7.27 12.37
N ASP A 592 14.46 7.48 12.41
CA ASP A 592 15.09 8.75 12.73
C ASP A 592 15.62 9.32 11.41
N PHE A 593 14.86 10.19 10.75
CA PHE A 593 15.23 10.76 9.45
C PHE A 593 16.30 11.85 9.60
N ARG A 594 17.27 11.83 8.70
CA ARG A 594 18.47 12.68 8.68
C ARG A 594 18.74 13.19 7.28
N LEU A 595 19.50 14.28 7.19
CA LEU A 595 20.10 14.74 5.95
C LEU A 595 20.87 13.60 5.27
N GLY A 596 20.65 13.40 3.97
CA GLY A 596 21.28 12.34 3.17
C GLY A 596 20.59 10.97 3.25
N ASP A 597 19.55 10.79 4.06
CA ASP A 597 18.86 9.49 4.11
C ASP A 597 18.22 9.14 2.76
N LYS A 598 18.41 7.88 2.35
CA LYS A 598 17.68 7.27 1.24
C LYS A 598 16.30 6.88 1.75
N ILE A 599 15.25 7.35 1.09
CA ILE A 599 13.86 7.10 1.48
C ILE A 599 13.03 6.58 0.30
N ILE A 600 11.85 6.06 0.63
CA ILE A 600 10.83 5.65 -0.33
C ILE A 600 9.47 6.21 0.08
N GLN A 601 8.72 6.72 -0.89
CA GLN A 601 7.34 7.15 -0.70
C GLN A 601 6.44 5.92 -0.46
N ASN A 602 5.62 5.96 0.58
CA ASN A 602 4.65 4.94 0.94
C ASN A 602 3.22 5.49 0.94
N GLY A 603 2.47 5.15 -0.11
CA GLY A 603 1.19 5.76 -0.46
C GLY A 603 1.38 7.00 -1.34
N ASN A 604 0.36 7.34 -2.13
CA ASN A 604 0.45 8.52 -3.01
C ASN A 604 0.36 9.80 -2.18
N ASN A 605 1.20 10.79 -2.51
CA ASN A 605 1.09 12.16 -2.06
C ASN A 605 0.77 13.03 -3.28
N TYR A 606 -0.47 13.50 -3.40
CA TYR A 606 -0.91 14.28 -4.56
C TYR A 606 -0.62 15.77 -4.43
N GLU A 607 -0.41 16.24 -3.19
CA GLU A 607 -0.33 17.66 -2.83
C GLU A 607 1.07 18.01 -2.27
N ALA A 608 2.13 17.39 -2.81
CA ALA A 608 3.50 17.70 -2.41
C ALA A 608 4.03 18.96 -3.11
N GLY A 609 5.13 19.53 -2.61
CA GLY A 609 5.73 20.76 -3.14
C GLY A 609 5.19 22.03 -2.48
N GLU A 610 5.81 23.18 -2.78
CA GLU A 610 5.48 24.47 -2.12
C GLU A 610 4.03 24.91 -2.32
N LYS A 611 3.39 24.51 -3.42
CA LYS A 611 2.01 24.87 -3.76
C LYS A 611 1.06 23.67 -3.79
N GLY A 612 1.53 22.48 -3.40
CA GLY A 612 0.78 21.24 -3.55
C GLY A 612 0.56 20.83 -5.01
N ASP A 613 1.50 21.18 -5.88
CA ASP A 613 1.43 21.02 -7.33
C ASP A 613 2.20 19.79 -7.86
N ILE A 614 2.86 19.05 -6.97
CA ILE A 614 3.66 17.87 -7.31
C ILE A 614 3.04 16.62 -6.72
N SER A 615 2.73 15.65 -7.59
CA SER A 615 2.30 14.32 -7.16
C SER A 615 3.48 13.36 -7.06
N VAL A 616 3.75 12.86 -5.85
CA VAL A 616 4.75 11.81 -5.58
C VAL A 616 4.03 10.48 -5.36
N PHE A 617 4.27 9.53 -6.26
CA PHE A 617 3.61 8.23 -6.23
C PHE A 617 4.28 7.24 -5.27
N ASN A 618 3.48 6.29 -4.80
CA ASN A 618 3.94 5.19 -3.96
C ASN A 618 5.08 4.40 -4.62
N GLY A 619 6.19 4.21 -3.90
CA GLY A 619 7.36 3.47 -4.36
C GLY A 619 8.47 4.34 -4.99
N THR A 620 8.24 5.63 -5.18
CA THR A 620 9.28 6.56 -5.66
C THR A 620 10.37 6.68 -4.60
N LEU A 621 11.63 6.44 -5.01
CA LEU A 621 12.81 6.62 -4.17
C LEU A 621 13.21 8.09 -4.15
N GLY A 622 13.79 8.53 -3.03
CA GLY A 622 14.33 9.87 -2.92
C GLY A 622 15.45 9.97 -1.89
N VAL A 623 16.08 11.14 -1.83
CA VAL A 623 17.16 11.47 -0.88
C VAL A 623 16.84 12.78 -0.19
N ILE A 624 16.94 12.81 1.13
CA ILE A 624 16.77 14.05 1.90
C ILE A 624 17.97 14.98 1.62
N LYS A 625 17.73 16.13 0.99
CA LYS A 625 18.74 17.14 0.63
C LYS A 625 18.82 18.31 1.59
N GLU A 626 17.72 18.59 2.28
CA GLU A 626 17.65 19.65 3.28
C GLU A 626 16.73 19.20 4.41
N LEU A 627 17.15 19.46 5.64
CA LEU A 627 16.37 19.22 6.83
C LEU A 627 16.65 20.38 7.77
N THR A 628 15.64 21.22 8.00
CA THR A 628 15.74 22.39 8.87
C THR A 628 14.67 22.32 9.95
N ILE A 629 15.11 22.26 11.20
CA ILE A 629 14.25 22.23 12.37
C ILE A 629 14.06 23.66 12.91
N ASP A 630 12.90 24.28 12.66
CA ASP A 630 12.54 25.55 13.30
C ASP A 630 12.28 25.33 14.80
N THR A 631 13.06 26.00 15.64
CA THR A 631 12.97 25.91 17.10
C THR A 631 11.90 26.83 17.69
N SER A 632 11.45 27.83 16.94
CA SER A 632 10.44 28.82 17.34
C SER A 632 9.01 28.40 17.01
N ASP A 633 8.82 27.65 15.92
CA ASP A 633 7.54 27.03 15.55
C ASP A 633 7.77 25.58 15.07
N LYS A 634 7.48 24.61 15.96
CA LYS A 634 7.62 23.17 15.69
C LYS A 634 6.76 22.67 14.52
N LYS A 635 5.93 23.50 13.90
CA LYS A 635 5.14 23.16 12.70
C LYS A 635 5.83 23.51 11.37
N ASN A 636 6.86 24.37 11.36
CA ASN A 636 7.51 24.83 10.14
C ASN A 636 8.87 24.14 9.89
N HIS A 637 8.89 22.80 9.87
CA HIS A 637 10.07 22.08 9.37
C HIS A 637 10.14 22.22 7.85
N ARG A 638 11.28 22.68 7.32
CA ARG A 638 11.56 22.66 5.88
C ARG A 638 12.32 21.38 5.56
N ILE A 639 11.71 20.48 4.76
CA ILE A 639 12.32 19.20 4.37
C ILE A 639 12.33 19.14 2.84
N LEU A 640 13.51 19.15 2.23
CA LEU A 640 13.65 19.05 0.78
C LEU A 640 14.13 17.65 0.40
N ILE A 641 13.40 17.01 -0.50
CA ILE A 641 13.67 15.63 -0.91
C ILE A 641 13.83 15.59 -2.42
N ASP A 642 14.99 15.13 -2.89
CA ASP A 642 15.25 14.88 -4.31
C ASP A 642 14.69 13.50 -4.66
N PHE A 643 13.51 13.48 -5.29
CA PHE A 643 12.85 12.25 -5.74
C PHE A 643 13.30 11.88 -7.16
N ASP A 644 13.54 10.58 -7.36
CA ASP A 644 13.92 9.99 -8.65
C ASP A 644 12.96 10.43 -9.77
N GLY A 645 13.44 11.28 -10.67
CA GLY A 645 12.69 11.74 -11.85
C GLY A 645 11.71 12.89 -11.61
N LEU A 646 11.62 13.40 -10.37
CA LEU A 646 10.83 14.59 -10.02
C LEU A 646 11.70 15.77 -9.58
N GLY A 647 12.94 15.50 -9.12
CA GLY A 647 13.83 16.52 -8.57
C GLY A 647 13.45 16.90 -7.15
N ASP A 648 13.81 18.11 -6.74
CA ASP A 648 13.61 18.60 -5.39
C ASP A 648 12.13 18.91 -5.10
N VAL A 649 11.55 18.18 -4.14
CA VAL A 649 10.17 18.34 -3.68
C VAL A 649 10.16 18.72 -2.20
N LEU A 650 9.44 19.80 -1.87
CA LEU A 650 9.26 20.23 -0.50
C LEU A 650 8.22 19.37 0.22
N TYR A 651 8.60 18.86 1.39
CA TYR A 651 7.78 18.04 2.27
C TYR A 651 7.60 18.73 3.63
N THR A 652 6.41 18.58 4.21
CA THR A 652 6.17 18.85 5.62
C THR A 652 6.49 17.62 6.47
N LYS A 653 6.48 17.79 7.79
CA LYS A 653 6.62 16.65 8.72
C LYS A 653 5.47 15.64 8.57
N ASP A 654 4.26 16.10 8.25
CA ASP A 654 3.10 15.23 8.07
C ASP A 654 3.21 14.43 6.76
N ASP A 655 3.77 15.02 5.70
CA ASP A 655 4.09 14.29 4.46
C ASP A 655 5.09 13.17 4.71
N LEU A 656 6.10 13.43 5.54
CA LEU A 656 7.16 12.48 5.88
C LEU A 656 6.60 11.25 6.65
N VAL A 657 5.42 11.32 7.26
CA VAL A 657 4.71 10.15 7.84
C VAL A 657 4.41 9.08 6.80
N LYS A 658 4.23 9.48 5.53
CA LYS A 658 4.03 8.59 4.39
C LYS A 658 5.35 8.14 3.75
N THR A 659 6.47 8.16 4.47
CA THR A 659 7.77 7.73 3.94
C THR A 659 8.45 6.70 4.85
N GLU A 660 9.33 5.89 4.27
CA GLU A 660 10.17 4.92 4.99
C GLU A 660 11.62 5.05 4.51
N LEU A 661 12.59 4.63 5.33
CA LEU A 661 13.98 4.46 4.86
C LEU A 661 14.04 3.41 3.73
N ALA A 662 15.02 3.55 2.84
CA ALA A 662 15.10 2.74 1.61
C ALA A 662 16.51 2.23 1.26
N TYR A 663 17.42 2.13 2.23
CA TYR A 663 18.70 1.40 2.07
C TYR A 663 18.47 -0.07 1.71
N ALA A 664 17.42 -0.66 2.29
CA ALA A 664 16.82 -1.91 1.90
C ALA A 664 15.38 -1.69 1.42
N ILE A 665 14.95 -2.43 0.39
CA ILE A 665 13.58 -2.46 -0.11
C ILE A 665 13.14 -3.90 -0.36
N THR A 666 11.83 -4.13 -0.47
CA THR A 666 11.34 -5.46 -0.86
C THR A 666 11.55 -5.69 -2.36
N CYS A 667 11.66 -6.96 -2.79
CA CYS A 667 11.74 -7.32 -4.22
C CYS A 667 10.54 -6.81 -5.02
N HIS A 668 9.35 -6.76 -4.41
CA HIS A 668 8.17 -6.16 -5.03
C HIS A 668 8.33 -4.65 -5.25
N ARG A 669 8.96 -3.93 -4.32
CA ARG A 669 9.20 -2.49 -4.42
C ARG A 669 10.34 -2.12 -5.38
N SER A 670 11.20 -3.08 -5.74
CA SER A 670 12.27 -2.87 -6.72
C SER A 670 11.81 -3.10 -8.17
N GLN A 671 10.58 -3.58 -8.39
CA GLN A 671 9.98 -3.80 -9.71
C GLN A 671 10.07 -2.55 -10.60
N GLY A 672 10.40 -2.75 -11.87
CA GLY A 672 10.61 -1.66 -12.84
C GLY A 672 11.85 -0.79 -12.61
N SER A 673 12.61 -1.00 -11.53
CA SER A 673 13.88 -0.31 -11.30
C SER A 673 15.05 -1.07 -11.92
N THR A 674 16.01 -0.32 -12.46
CA THR A 674 17.33 -0.82 -12.84
C THR A 674 18.37 -0.10 -11.98
N ILE A 675 19.19 -0.86 -11.26
CA ILE A 675 20.13 -0.37 -10.25
C ILE A 675 21.54 -0.86 -10.64
N PRO A 676 22.60 -0.05 -10.50
CA PRO A 676 23.95 -0.50 -10.84
C PRO A 676 24.39 -1.71 -10.03
N HIS A 677 24.27 -1.64 -8.70
CA HIS A 677 24.72 -2.70 -7.80
C HIS A 677 23.61 -3.15 -6.86
N VAL A 678 23.40 -4.47 -6.76
CA VAL A 678 22.36 -5.06 -5.92
C VAL A 678 22.97 -6.10 -4.98
N LEU A 679 22.58 -6.04 -3.70
CA LEU A 679 22.70 -7.15 -2.77
C LEU A 679 21.31 -7.76 -2.58
N PHE A 680 21.07 -8.92 -3.16
CA PHE A 680 19.80 -9.64 -3.05
C PHE A 680 19.92 -10.72 -1.97
N VAL A 681 19.13 -10.59 -0.90
CA VAL A 681 19.20 -11.45 0.28
C VAL A 681 17.85 -12.08 0.65
N PHE A 682 17.83 -13.40 0.85
CA PHE A 682 16.63 -14.14 1.20
C PHE A 682 16.92 -15.46 1.93
N ASP A 683 15.94 -15.94 2.69
CA ASP A 683 15.98 -17.15 3.49
C ASP A 683 14.59 -17.83 3.55
N TYR A 684 14.47 -18.94 4.29
CA TYR A 684 13.18 -19.60 4.49
C TYR A 684 12.17 -18.83 5.35
N ALA A 685 12.54 -17.78 6.07
CA ALA A 685 11.55 -16.95 6.75
C ALA A 685 10.56 -16.33 5.74
N SER A 686 11.01 -16.12 4.50
CA SER A 686 10.21 -15.65 3.38
C SER A 686 9.48 -16.76 2.58
N TYR A 687 9.27 -17.96 3.16
CA TYR A 687 8.74 -19.16 2.47
C TYR A 687 7.59 -18.90 1.47
N MET A 688 6.58 -18.12 1.86
CA MET A 688 5.40 -17.81 1.03
C MET A 688 5.71 -17.00 -0.23
N LEU A 689 6.88 -16.35 -0.29
CA LEU A 689 7.35 -15.53 -1.41
C LEU A 689 8.40 -16.26 -2.26
N LEU A 690 8.90 -17.41 -1.80
CA LEU A 690 9.99 -18.13 -2.46
C LEU A 690 9.49 -18.81 -3.74
N SER A 691 9.78 -18.17 -4.87
CA SER A 691 9.58 -18.74 -6.20
C SER A 691 10.72 -18.38 -7.15
N LYS A 692 10.76 -19.05 -8.32
CA LYS A 692 11.72 -18.73 -9.36
C LYS A 692 11.55 -17.30 -9.87
N GLU A 693 10.31 -16.79 -9.91
CA GLU A 693 10.01 -15.42 -10.31
C GLU A 693 10.55 -14.38 -9.31
N PHE A 694 10.48 -14.69 -8.01
CA PHE A 694 11.03 -13.83 -6.96
C PHE A 694 12.55 -13.68 -7.10
N ILE A 695 13.26 -14.79 -7.31
CA ILE A 695 14.72 -14.75 -7.48
C ILE A 695 15.08 -14.10 -8.82
N TYR A 696 14.41 -14.49 -9.91
CA TYR A 696 14.60 -13.91 -11.23
C TYR A 696 14.47 -12.39 -11.21
N THR A 697 13.39 -11.89 -10.61
CA THR A 697 13.12 -10.45 -10.51
C THR A 697 14.19 -9.76 -9.68
N GLY A 698 14.57 -10.34 -8.54
CA GLY A 698 15.57 -9.77 -7.62
C GLY A 698 16.93 -9.55 -8.26
N ILE A 699 17.47 -10.57 -8.95
CA ILE A 699 18.80 -10.48 -9.57
C ILE A 699 18.81 -9.64 -10.84
N THR A 700 17.71 -9.64 -11.62
CA THR A 700 17.60 -8.83 -12.86
C THR A 700 17.37 -7.34 -12.60
N ARG A 701 17.22 -6.91 -11.34
CA ARG A 701 17.26 -5.48 -11.00
C ARG A 701 18.65 -4.87 -11.15
N SER A 702 19.70 -5.69 -11.13
CA SER A 702 21.07 -5.22 -11.27
C SER A 702 21.49 -5.07 -12.74
N SER A 703 22.22 -4.00 -13.04
CA SER A 703 22.78 -3.72 -14.37
C SER A 703 24.30 -3.85 -14.46
N LYS A 704 25.04 -3.74 -13.35
CA LYS A 704 26.51 -3.85 -13.34
C LYS A 704 27.05 -4.94 -12.42
N GLY A 705 26.40 -5.21 -11.28
CA GLY A 705 26.89 -6.21 -10.33
C GLY A 705 25.83 -6.67 -9.33
N CYS A 706 25.65 -7.97 -9.18
CA CYS A 706 24.70 -8.57 -8.25
C CYS A 706 25.41 -9.52 -7.29
N VAL A 707 25.16 -9.37 -5.99
CA VAL A 707 25.50 -10.35 -4.97
C VAL A 707 24.21 -11.01 -4.49
N MET A 708 24.07 -12.31 -4.74
CA MET A 708 22.97 -13.12 -4.22
C MET A 708 23.46 -13.85 -2.98
N LEU A 709 22.97 -13.42 -1.81
CA LEU A 709 23.29 -13.97 -0.50
C LEU A 709 22.06 -14.70 0.03
N CYS A 710 22.10 -16.02 0.17
CA CYS A 710 20.90 -16.76 0.50
C CYS A 710 21.16 -18.03 1.28
N GLU A 711 20.18 -18.44 2.07
CA GLU A 711 20.11 -19.81 2.56
C GLU A 711 19.98 -20.77 1.36
N ASN A 712 20.92 -21.71 1.20
CA ASN A 712 20.98 -22.54 0.00
C ASN A 712 19.74 -23.42 -0.18
N ALA A 713 19.14 -23.87 0.93
CA ALA A 713 17.92 -24.66 0.88
C ALA A 713 16.72 -23.82 0.37
N ALA A 714 16.64 -22.54 0.77
CA ALA A 714 15.64 -21.60 0.27
C ALA A 714 15.81 -21.34 -1.24
N LEU A 715 17.05 -21.21 -1.74
CA LEU A 715 17.35 -21.10 -3.18
C LEU A 715 16.84 -22.31 -3.96
N HIS A 716 17.12 -23.53 -3.48
CA HIS A 716 16.66 -24.76 -4.12
C HIS A 716 15.14 -24.84 -4.21
N HIS A 717 14.46 -24.56 -3.09
CA HIS A 717 13.00 -24.56 -3.03
C HIS A 717 12.37 -23.51 -3.94
N ALA A 718 12.89 -22.28 -3.92
CA ALA A 718 12.39 -21.20 -4.75
C ALA A 718 12.45 -21.54 -6.24
N ILE A 719 13.59 -22.06 -6.74
CA ILE A 719 13.76 -22.41 -8.16
C ILE A 719 12.75 -23.48 -8.63
N GLN A 720 12.30 -24.36 -7.73
CA GLN A 720 11.30 -25.40 -8.01
C GLN A 720 9.86 -24.92 -7.87
N THR A 721 9.64 -23.71 -7.35
CA THR A 721 8.32 -23.17 -7.06
C THR A 721 7.95 -22.09 -8.08
N SER A 722 6.74 -22.15 -8.62
CA SER A 722 6.12 -21.11 -9.43
C SER A 722 4.84 -20.61 -8.76
N HIS A 723 4.73 -19.30 -8.56
CA HIS A 723 3.49 -18.68 -8.08
C HIS A 723 2.54 -18.34 -9.22
N SER A 724 3.07 -17.96 -10.39
CA SER A 724 2.29 -17.60 -11.56
C SER A 724 1.39 -18.75 -12.02
N ASP A 725 1.91 -19.99 -11.99
CA ASP A 725 1.21 -21.19 -12.47
C ASP A 725 0.03 -21.61 -11.55
N LYS A 726 0.02 -21.14 -10.30
CA LYS A 726 -0.96 -21.56 -9.28
C LYS A 726 -2.16 -20.60 -9.16
N ARG A 727 -2.14 -19.47 -9.85
CA ARG A 727 -3.23 -18.48 -9.78
C ARG A 727 -4.48 -19.00 -10.50
N ARG A 728 -5.56 -19.19 -9.72
CA ARG A 728 -6.93 -19.42 -10.20
C ARG A 728 -7.54 -18.13 -10.74
N THR A 729 -7.77 -18.05 -12.04
CA THR A 729 -8.33 -16.88 -12.72
C THR A 729 -9.52 -17.32 -13.58
N PHE A 730 -10.49 -16.42 -13.80
CA PHE A 730 -11.60 -16.73 -14.71
C PHE A 730 -11.22 -16.50 -16.17
N LEU A 731 -10.30 -15.57 -16.45
CA LEU A 731 -9.94 -15.19 -17.80
C LEU A 731 -9.48 -16.40 -18.62
N TYR A 732 -8.60 -17.23 -18.05
CA TYR A 732 -8.12 -18.45 -18.73
C TYR A 732 -9.28 -19.42 -19.05
N ASP A 733 -10.18 -19.64 -18.09
CA ASP A 733 -11.33 -20.52 -18.26
C ASP A 733 -12.32 -19.95 -19.31
N MET A 734 -12.58 -18.64 -19.26
CA MET A 734 -13.46 -17.94 -20.20
C MET A 734 -12.92 -17.98 -21.64
N ILE A 735 -11.61 -17.81 -21.84
CA ILE A 735 -10.99 -17.91 -23.18
C ILE A 735 -11.22 -19.30 -23.78
N ARG A 736 -11.25 -20.35 -22.95
CA ARG A 736 -11.47 -21.74 -23.37
C ARG A 736 -12.95 -22.13 -23.47
N GLY A 737 -13.87 -21.22 -23.10
CA GLY A 737 -15.31 -21.50 -23.07
C GLY A 737 -15.73 -22.45 -21.94
N GLU A 738 -14.95 -22.51 -20.85
CA GLU A 738 -15.19 -23.41 -19.71
C GLU A 738 -16.05 -22.75 -18.60
N VAL A 739 -16.38 -21.46 -18.72
CA VAL A 739 -17.16 -20.66 -17.75
C VAL A 739 -18.05 -19.64 -18.47
#